data_AF-A0A8H7HS21-F1
#
_entry.id   AF-A0A8H7HS21-F1
#
_cell.length_a   1.000
_cell.length_b   1.000
_cell.length_c   1.000
_cell.angle_alpha   90.00
_cell.angle_beta   90.00
_cell.angle_gamma   90.00
#
_symmetry.space_group_name_H-M   'P 1'
#
loop_
_entity.id
_entity.type
_entity.pdbx_description
1 polymer ?
#
loop_
_entity_poly.entity_id
_entity_poly.type
_entity_poly.pdbx_seq_one_letter_code
_entity_poly.pdbx_strand_id
1 'polypeptide(L)'
;MESQLKELLGFLHDRNPQVRNIALENLLPQTPKEAPYRRIFLEQISSGGLAPAKEPESIRDLKLLCRDQAAIAHNAFRALVNLSDSALIVPFLGEPKFLEFLVAYIINPGSLLADLATMVLSNMTVNPNVIQTLLSLKIQLENGHPIASRSSTAPVAPSTGSTQIREESAILLLVDAFVDAATLPGGSKEERKRKGDLHFLASVFANITVAPAGRLALLTLHPGSSEFALAKLLSFTEHPDTIRRGGVASTLKNCAFHAPAHMAMLKSDDEMVTVPPSNEEGKGMNLLLFLLLPLAGPEEFDLEDMDKLPASIQFLPDTKKREPDRFIRLTHIETLLLLCTTRPAREFLRVNGVYEVVQKMHETEQDTSVMEHIERLVNLLKRDEGPDTAFEEVPAEDIDTRKDSSDAVKDSNDDDEIMAQHTALLSVYDKSNLLDLARGLKESGVRLLGSGGTAKQIREAGIEISDVSDITKAPEMLGGRVKTLHPAVHGGILARSIPSDQADLTAQSISPISIVVCNLYPFEATIAKPDCTLVNAVEEIDIGGVTLLRAAAKNHERVIVLSDPADYSEFLAAWRSGGGIISPSLRNKFALKAFEMTSAYDSAISSYFREQYASSHLPQEQLAGEVQRMPLRYGANPHQKPAQAFVTNGKLPFKALAGSPGYINLLDALNAYALVSELQEALQLPAAASFKHVSPAGAAVGLELNDVEKIVYGVDDLKEPLTPLACAYARARGADRMSSFGDFIALSAPCDLATAKIISREVSDGVIAPGYSEEALEVLKKKKAGKYCVLEIDPTYNPGKLETRQVFGVSLQQNRNDAKITAELFSNIVSANKDVSISPSNLKLTTDWALQLPREAVVDLIVATLALKYTQSNSVAYALRGSIIGLGAGQQSRIHCTRLAGGKADNWWLRHHTRVLELPFKKGVKRAEKANAIDLFVGGEELEGGEKAQWESLFETVPAPLTAEERRSHATKLDGVVCSSDAFFPFPDNVHRARKSGVKYLAAPGGSVMDAECIKAADEHRIMSTISVPEHLWEALAPLTKLEIEPSELQTLLREHIEPTIEETSAEIPYDLITGIARWAGSEKGKDTLKAEGLDPISYSLIPLLAGTTFAPSSKPPPPPPPEYDSSEDRRAITALINGLFSVVGVGFAAWWAAGSVHWRNETRVLLALAASIVVAITEGVLYLIWSSHAEKRKAQQKRWKAPEAKSKTAREEKVSENEEEVKLHDEAQPNVVRRKGYEYGEEDASVDL
;
A
#
# COMPACT_ATOMS: atom_id res chain seq x y z
N MET A 1 26.39 -24.38 -30.59
CA MET A 1 25.34 -24.92 -29.72
C MET A 1 24.05 -24.11 -29.85
N GLU A 2 23.96 -22.86 -29.36
CA GLU A 2 22.71 -22.08 -29.44
C GLU A 2 22.12 -21.92 -30.86
N SER A 3 22.95 -21.61 -31.88
CA SER A 3 22.49 -21.55 -33.28
C SER A 3 21.85 -22.87 -33.75
N GLN A 4 22.47 -24.01 -33.39
CA GLN A 4 21.99 -25.34 -33.74
C GLN A 4 20.67 -25.66 -33.03
N LEU A 5 20.50 -25.20 -31.78
CA LEU A 5 19.23 -25.32 -31.05
C LEU A 5 18.14 -24.42 -31.67
N LYS A 6 18.49 -23.23 -32.17
CA LYS A 6 17.57 -22.36 -32.91
C LYS A 6 17.13 -22.97 -34.25
N GLU A 7 18.04 -23.63 -34.96
CA GLU A 7 17.72 -24.40 -36.18
C GLU A 7 16.72 -25.54 -35.88
N LEU A 8 16.86 -26.22 -34.73
CA LEU A 8 15.92 -27.28 -34.32
C LEU A 8 14.48 -26.80 -34.12
N LEU A 9 14.25 -25.53 -33.79
CA LEU A 9 12.89 -24.98 -33.63
C LEU A 9 12.08 -25.08 -34.94
N GLY A 10 12.72 -24.84 -36.10
CA GLY A 10 12.07 -24.92 -37.40
C GLY A 10 11.61 -26.33 -37.80
N PHE A 11 12.17 -27.37 -37.16
CA PHE A 11 11.77 -28.76 -37.40
C PHE A 11 10.58 -29.21 -36.54
N LEU A 12 10.08 -28.39 -35.61
CA LEU A 12 8.85 -28.68 -34.86
C LEU A 12 7.61 -28.73 -35.77
N HIS A 13 7.63 -28.05 -36.92
CA HIS A 13 6.57 -28.08 -37.93
C HIS A 13 6.82 -29.08 -39.09
N ASP A 14 7.87 -29.92 -39.03
CA ASP A 14 8.21 -30.81 -40.15
C ASP A 14 7.08 -31.81 -40.44
N ARG A 15 6.87 -32.19 -41.71
CA ARG A 15 5.81 -33.15 -42.08
C ARG A 15 6.06 -34.55 -41.52
N ASN A 16 7.32 -34.95 -41.32
CA ASN A 16 7.71 -36.26 -40.79
C ASN A 16 7.67 -36.28 -39.24
N PRO A 17 6.81 -37.11 -38.61
CA PRO A 17 6.76 -37.23 -37.14
C PRO A 17 8.11 -37.60 -36.50
N GLN A 18 8.96 -38.38 -37.18
CA GLN A 18 10.28 -38.75 -36.66
C GLN A 18 11.20 -37.52 -36.52
N VAL A 19 11.13 -36.59 -37.48
CA VAL A 19 11.93 -35.36 -37.45
C VAL A 19 11.44 -34.44 -36.33
N ARG A 20 10.12 -34.29 -36.18
CA ARG A 20 9.51 -33.54 -35.07
C ARG A 20 9.90 -34.12 -33.70
N ASN A 21 9.86 -35.44 -33.56
CA ASN A 21 10.24 -36.12 -32.33
C ASN A 21 11.72 -35.89 -31.96
N ILE A 22 12.65 -36.09 -32.92
CA ILE A 22 14.08 -35.89 -32.70
C ILE A 22 14.39 -34.42 -32.35
N ALA A 23 13.77 -33.46 -33.05
CA ALA A 23 13.93 -32.05 -32.74
C ALA A 23 13.47 -31.73 -31.31
N LEU A 24 12.27 -32.19 -30.94
CA LEU A 24 11.68 -31.96 -29.63
C LEU A 24 12.44 -32.67 -28.49
N GLU A 25 12.98 -33.86 -28.70
CA GLU A 25 13.83 -34.56 -27.72
C GLU A 25 15.12 -33.79 -27.40
N ASN A 26 15.72 -33.11 -28.39
CA ASN A 26 16.92 -32.30 -28.20
C ASN A 26 16.60 -30.90 -27.62
N LEU A 27 15.40 -30.39 -27.88
CA LEU A 27 14.91 -29.10 -27.39
C LEU A 27 14.36 -29.17 -25.95
N LEU A 28 13.72 -30.28 -25.56
CA LEU A 28 13.09 -30.43 -24.25
C LEU A 28 14.04 -30.18 -23.06
N PRO A 29 15.31 -30.62 -23.04
CA PRO A 29 16.27 -30.30 -21.99
C PRO A 29 16.59 -28.80 -21.84
N GLN A 30 16.23 -27.99 -22.83
CA GLN A 30 16.43 -26.52 -22.81
C GLN A 30 15.20 -25.75 -22.34
N THR A 31 14.10 -26.44 -22.00
CA THR A 31 12.86 -25.80 -21.53
C THR A 31 12.80 -25.49 -20.02
N PRO A 32 13.44 -26.26 -19.09
CA PRO A 32 13.42 -25.95 -17.66
C PRO A 32 14.02 -24.58 -17.32
N LYS A 33 13.55 -23.96 -16.23
CA LYS A 33 13.95 -22.62 -15.77
C LYS A 33 15.46 -22.36 -15.72
N GLU A 34 16.22 -23.32 -15.21
CA GLU A 34 17.68 -23.21 -15.06
C GLU A 34 18.47 -23.64 -16.31
N ALA A 35 17.80 -23.93 -17.44
CA ALA A 35 18.49 -24.42 -18.64
C ALA A 35 19.19 -23.27 -19.41
N PRO A 36 20.47 -23.44 -19.80
CA PRO A 36 21.32 -22.36 -20.29
C PRO A 36 20.83 -21.74 -21.61
N TYR A 37 20.05 -22.48 -22.40
CA TYR A 37 19.50 -22.01 -23.67
C TYR A 37 17.97 -21.78 -23.64
N ARG A 38 17.33 -21.70 -22.46
CA ARG A 38 15.88 -21.47 -22.35
C ARG A 38 15.40 -20.20 -23.09
N ARG A 39 16.27 -19.19 -23.21
CA ARG A 39 15.98 -17.95 -23.94
C ARG A 39 15.56 -18.14 -25.40
N ILE A 40 15.93 -19.24 -26.07
CA ILE A 40 15.57 -19.46 -27.49
C ILE A 40 14.04 -19.58 -27.70
N PHE A 41 13.27 -19.91 -26.67
CA PHE A 41 11.80 -19.93 -26.69
C PHE A 41 11.15 -18.57 -26.36
N LEU A 42 11.95 -17.58 -25.92
CA LEU A 42 11.51 -16.27 -25.43
C LEU A 42 11.93 -15.11 -26.34
N GLU A 43 13.09 -15.23 -27.01
CA GLU A 43 13.70 -14.15 -27.81
C GLU A 43 12.87 -13.64 -28.98
N GLN A 44 11.94 -14.44 -29.53
CA GLN A 44 11.03 -13.98 -30.60
C GLN A 44 9.92 -13.03 -30.09
N ILE A 45 9.74 -12.89 -28.77
CA ILE A 45 8.74 -12.01 -28.15
C ILE A 45 9.31 -10.58 -28.10
N SER A 46 9.44 -9.95 -29.26
CA SER A 46 9.96 -8.58 -29.38
C SER A 46 8.91 -7.54 -28.96
N SER A 47 9.02 -7.02 -27.74
CA SER A 47 8.17 -5.95 -27.16
C SER A 47 8.51 -4.54 -27.69
N GLY A 48 8.82 -4.42 -28.98
CA GLY A 48 9.32 -3.20 -29.62
C GLY A 48 8.38 -2.65 -30.71
N GLY A 49 7.30 -1.98 -30.33
CA GLY A 49 6.48 -1.18 -31.26
C GLY A 49 4.98 -1.20 -31.00
N LEU A 50 4.23 -0.45 -31.82
CA LEU A 50 2.76 -0.39 -31.85
C LEU A 50 2.11 -1.63 -32.52
N ALA A 51 2.90 -2.64 -32.86
CA ALA A 51 2.39 -3.91 -33.41
C ALA A 51 2.02 -4.87 -32.27
N PRO A 52 0.93 -5.65 -32.39
CA PRO A 52 0.64 -6.71 -31.42
C PRO A 52 1.80 -7.71 -31.38
N ALA A 53 2.18 -8.14 -30.18
CA ALA A 53 3.26 -9.11 -30.01
C ALA A 53 2.94 -10.38 -30.81
N LYS A 54 3.81 -10.74 -31.76
CA LYS A 54 3.64 -11.95 -32.58
C LYS A 54 3.94 -13.17 -31.71
N GLU A 55 3.05 -14.16 -31.73
CA GLU A 55 3.33 -15.46 -31.10
C GLU A 55 4.62 -16.07 -31.68
N PRO A 56 5.57 -16.51 -30.82
CA PRO A 56 6.72 -17.28 -31.28
C PRO A 56 6.30 -18.58 -31.97
N GLU A 57 6.91 -18.87 -33.12
CA GLU A 57 6.53 -20.03 -33.94
C GLU A 57 6.74 -21.34 -33.17
N SER A 58 7.76 -21.39 -32.31
CA SER A 58 8.00 -22.51 -31.40
C SER A 58 6.90 -22.75 -30.36
N ILE A 59 6.25 -21.69 -29.83
CA ILE A 59 5.14 -21.82 -28.87
C ILE A 59 3.88 -22.28 -29.62
N ARG A 60 3.61 -21.70 -30.79
CA ARG A 60 2.52 -22.11 -31.69
C ARG A 60 2.63 -23.59 -32.06
N ASP A 61 3.83 -24.05 -32.45
CA ASP A 61 4.05 -25.43 -32.81
C ASP A 61 3.92 -26.36 -31.60
N LEU A 62 4.47 -26.00 -30.42
CA LEU A 62 4.27 -26.79 -29.20
C LEU A 62 2.77 -26.95 -28.85
N LYS A 63 1.94 -25.90 -28.99
CA LYS A 63 0.47 -26.00 -28.84
C LYS A 63 -0.16 -27.02 -29.81
N LEU A 64 0.34 -27.10 -31.04
CA LEU A 64 -0.13 -28.06 -32.05
C LEU A 64 0.35 -29.49 -31.75
N LEU A 65 1.60 -29.64 -31.32
CA LEU A 65 2.23 -30.93 -31.02
C LEU A 65 1.59 -31.68 -29.85
N CYS A 66 0.88 -31.00 -28.95
CA CYS A 66 -0.01 -31.63 -27.96
C CYS A 66 -1.12 -32.53 -28.56
N ARG A 67 -1.39 -32.42 -29.87
CA ARG A 67 -2.38 -33.24 -30.61
C ARG A 67 -1.75 -34.38 -31.41
N ASP A 68 -0.42 -34.43 -31.47
CA ASP A 68 0.39 -35.37 -32.27
C ASP A 68 0.49 -36.76 -31.59
N GLN A 69 1.29 -37.65 -32.19
CA GLN A 69 1.59 -38.99 -31.69
C GLN A 69 2.11 -38.98 -30.24
N ALA A 70 1.81 -40.04 -29.48
CA ALA A 70 1.96 -40.06 -28.02
C ALA A 70 3.33 -39.60 -27.47
N ALA A 71 4.45 -40.01 -28.08
CA ALA A 71 5.78 -39.58 -27.66
C ALA A 71 6.01 -38.07 -27.86
N ILE A 72 5.56 -37.54 -28.99
CA ILE A 72 5.68 -36.13 -29.35
C ILE A 72 4.77 -35.29 -28.46
N ALA A 73 3.49 -35.68 -28.30
CA ALA A 73 2.55 -34.98 -27.44
C ALA A 73 3.01 -34.95 -25.97
N HIS A 74 3.55 -36.06 -25.45
CA HIS A 74 4.12 -36.12 -24.10
C HIS A 74 5.27 -35.11 -23.92
N ASN A 75 6.22 -35.07 -24.86
CA ASN A 75 7.33 -34.13 -24.78
C ASN A 75 6.90 -32.67 -25.02
N ALA A 76 5.86 -32.43 -25.82
CA ALA A 76 5.32 -31.09 -26.08
C ALA A 76 4.61 -30.54 -24.84
N PHE A 77 3.79 -31.37 -24.18
CA PHE A 77 3.20 -31.01 -22.90
C PHE A 77 4.27 -30.75 -21.83
N ARG A 78 5.32 -31.58 -21.71
CA ARG A 78 6.43 -31.32 -20.77
C ARG A 78 7.17 -30.02 -21.07
N ALA A 79 7.40 -29.69 -22.34
CA ALA A 79 7.96 -28.42 -22.75
C ALA A 79 7.07 -27.24 -22.33
N LEU A 80 5.76 -27.32 -22.56
CA LEU A 80 4.81 -26.28 -22.14
C LEU A 80 4.70 -26.17 -20.60
N VAL A 81 4.75 -27.26 -19.85
CA VAL A 81 4.81 -27.22 -18.37
C VAL A 81 6.05 -26.45 -17.91
N ASN A 82 7.22 -26.74 -18.49
CA ASN A 82 8.46 -26.05 -18.16
C ASN A 82 8.51 -24.59 -18.61
N LEU A 83 7.72 -24.19 -19.61
CA LEU A 83 7.74 -22.85 -20.19
C LEU A 83 6.63 -21.92 -19.65
N SER A 84 5.53 -22.49 -19.15
CA SER A 84 4.33 -21.75 -18.70
C SER A 84 4.49 -21.00 -17.37
N ASP A 85 5.61 -21.18 -16.65
CA ASP A 85 6.02 -20.31 -15.53
C ASP A 85 6.54 -18.93 -15.99
N SER A 86 6.78 -18.73 -17.30
CA SER A 86 7.18 -17.43 -17.85
C SER A 86 5.98 -16.57 -18.23
N ALA A 87 5.83 -15.43 -17.55
CA ALA A 87 4.80 -14.44 -17.82
C ALA A 87 4.79 -13.89 -19.27
N LEU A 88 5.90 -14.01 -20.01
CA LEU A 88 5.97 -13.65 -21.43
C LEU A 88 5.20 -14.61 -22.34
N ILE A 89 5.09 -15.88 -21.96
CA ILE A 89 4.45 -16.94 -22.75
C ILE A 89 2.96 -17.07 -22.42
N VAL A 90 2.57 -16.83 -21.16
CA VAL A 90 1.19 -17.01 -20.68
C VAL A 90 0.11 -16.33 -21.56
N PRO A 91 0.29 -15.11 -22.12
CA PRO A 91 -0.70 -14.51 -23.03
C PRO A 91 -1.02 -15.35 -24.28
N PHE A 92 -0.03 -16.06 -24.83
CA PHE A 92 -0.17 -16.89 -26.04
C PHE A 92 -0.75 -18.29 -25.76
N LEU A 93 -0.54 -18.79 -24.54
CA LEU A 93 -1.19 -20.03 -24.07
C LEU A 93 -2.60 -19.76 -23.52
N GLY A 94 -2.88 -18.54 -23.06
CA GLY A 94 -4.20 -18.07 -22.64
C GLY A 94 -5.19 -17.81 -23.79
N GLU A 95 -4.82 -18.09 -25.04
CA GLU A 95 -5.71 -17.95 -26.19
C GLU A 95 -6.95 -18.86 -26.06
N PRO A 96 -8.18 -18.36 -26.29
CA PRO A 96 -9.41 -19.11 -26.07
C PRO A 96 -9.45 -20.49 -26.73
N LYS A 97 -8.94 -20.62 -27.97
CA LYS A 97 -8.91 -21.91 -28.72
C LYS A 97 -7.94 -22.94 -28.15
N PHE A 98 -6.90 -22.50 -27.45
CA PHE A 98 -5.99 -23.43 -26.77
C PHE A 98 -6.49 -23.79 -25.38
N LEU A 99 -7.08 -22.84 -24.65
CA LEU A 99 -7.78 -23.11 -23.40
C LEU A 99 -8.97 -24.07 -23.60
N GLU A 100 -9.79 -23.87 -24.64
CA GLU A 100 -10.87 -24.79 -25.03
C GLU A 100 -10.34 -26.21 -25.23
N PHE A 101 -9.25 -26.37 -25.99
CA PHE A 101 -8.59 -27.66 -26.20
C PHE A 101 -8.03 -28.25 -24.89
N LEU A 102 -7.34 -27.46 -24.06
CA LEU A 102 -6.77 -27.94 -22.81
C LEU A 102 -7.87 -28.44 -21.85
N VAL A 103 -8.93 -27.65 -21.64
CA VAL A 103 -10.06 -28.04 -20.80
C VAL A 103 -10.75 -29.28 -21.39
N ALA A 104 -11.08 -29.27 -22.69
CA ALA A 104 -11.68 -30.41 -23.37
C ALA A 104 -10.82 -31.69 -23.24
N TYR A 105 -9.50 -31.55 -23.35
CA TYR A 105 -8.56 -32.67 -23.21
C TYR A 105 -8.45 -33.17 -21.78
N ILE A 106 -8.45 -32.29 -20.77
CA ILE A 106 -8.45 -32.65 -19.34
C ILE A 106 -9.74 -33.38 -18.94
N ILE A 107 -10.90 -32.89 -19.40
CA ILE A 107 -12.21 -33.47 -19.04
C ILE A 107 -12.59 -34.70 -19.88
N ASN A 108 -11.78 -35.12 -20.86
CA ASN A 108 -11.98 -36.40 -21.56
C ASN A 108 -11.41 -37.56 -20.70
N PRO A 109 -12.23 -38.52 -20.22
CA PRO A 109 -11.79 -39.61 -19.34
C PRO A 109 -10.64 -40.47 -19.88
N GLY A 110 -10.53 -40.57 -21.21
CA GLY A 110 -9.55 -41.42 -21.89
C GLY A 110 -8.20 -40.77 -22.19
N SER A 111 -8.05 -39.45 -21.96
CA SER A 111 -6.84 -38.69 -22.26
C SER A 111 -5.63 -39.20 -21.47
N LEU A 112 -4.60 -39.67 -22.17
CA LEU A 112 -3.41 -40.28 -21.57
C LEU A 112 -2.47 -39.27 -20.89
N LEU A 113 -2.52 -37.99 -21.24
CA LEU A 113 -1.60 -36.95 -20.76
C LEU A 113 -2.31 -35.83 -19.99
N ALA A 114 -3.52 -36.11 -19.46
CA ALA A 114 -4.37 -35.11 -18.83
C ALA A 114 -3.71 -34.42 -17.62
N ASP A 115 -2.84 -35.13 -16.89
CA ASP A 115 -2.09 -34.56 -15.76
C ASP A 115 -1.11 -33.46 -16.22
N LEU A 116 -0.37 -33.67 -17.32
CA LEU A 116 0.53 -32.65 -17.87
C LEU A 116 -0.27 -31.45 -18.42
N ALA A 117 -1.41 -31.69 -19.08
CA ALA A 117 -2.30 -30.61 -19.51
C ALA A 117 -2.81 -29.78 -18.32
N THR A 118 -3.11 -30.45 -17.20
CA THR A 118 -3.53 -29.82 -15.94
C THR A 118 -2.40 -29.00 -15.31
N MET A 119 -1.14 -29.47 -15.36
CA MET A 119 0.02 -28.69 -14.91
C MET A 119 0.19 -27.40 -15.71
N VAL A 120 0.00 -27.42 -17.04
CA VAL A 120 0.02 -26.20 -17.87
C VAL A 120 -1.11 -25.25 -17.43
N LEU A 121 -2.33 -25.76 -17.23
CA LEU A 121 -3.47 -24.93 -16.77
C LEU A 121 -3.22 -24.32 -15.37
N SER A 122 -2.64 -25.08 -14.44
CA SER A 122 -2.25 -24.61 -13.11
C SER A 122 -1.26 -23.43 -13.18
N ASN A 123 -0.18 -23.56 -13.96
CA ASN A 123 0.81 -22.48 -14.14
C ASN A 123 0.19 -21.21 -14.75
N MET A 124 -0.68 -21.36 -15.75
CA MET A 124 -1.29 -20.22 -16.44
C MET A 124 -2.36 -19.50 -15.59
N THR A 125 -3.07 -20.21 -14.72
CA THR A 125 -4.18 -19.65 -13.93
C THR A 125 -3.75 -18.67 -12.84
N VAL A 126 -2.44 -18.47 -12.65
CA VAL A 126 -1.89 -17.33 -11.88
C VAL A 126 -2.14 -15.99 -12.59
N ASN A 127 -2.45 -15.98 -13.91
CA ASN A 127 -2.69 -14.77 -14.68
C ASN A 127 -4.19 -14.38 -14.75
N PRO A 128 -4.58 -13.15 -14.37
CA PRO A 128 -5.98 -12.71 -14.38
C PRO A 128 -6.72 -12.84 -15.72
N ASN A 129 -6.04 -12.65 -16.85
CA ASN A 129 -6.69 -12.76 -18.18
C ASN A 129 -7.05 -14.21 -18.51
N VAL A 130 -6.22 -15.16 -18.06
CA VAL A 130 -6.51 -16.60 -18.18
C VAL A 130 -7.68 -16.97 -17.29
N ILE A 131 -7.73 -16.47 -16.05
CA ILE A 131 -8.86 -16.67 -15.14
C ILE A 131 -10.17 -16.16 -15.79
N GLN A 132 -10.21 -14.92 -16.28
CA GLN A 132 -11.42 -14.36 -16.90
C GLN A 132 -11.86 -15.14 -18.15
N THR A 133 -10.92 -15.56 -18.99
CA THR A 133 -11.21 -16.39 -20.16
C THR A 133 -11.77 -17.75 -19.73
N LEU A 134 -11.19 -18.39 -18.72
CA LEU A 134 -11.63 -19.70 -18.22
C LEU A 134 -13.00 -19.65 -17.53
N LEU A 135 -13.32 -18.58 -16.79
CA LEU A 135 -14.62 -18.36 -16.15
C LEU A 135 -15.75 -18.16 -17.17
N SER A 136 -15.46 -17.57 -18.33
CA SER A 136 -16.43 -17.35 -19.42
C SER A 136 -16.51 -18.51 -20.43
N LEU A 137 -15.56 -19.44 -20.39
CA LEU A 137 -15.44 -20.54 -21.34
C LEU A 137 -16.53 -21.59 -21.14
N LYS A 138 -17.23 -21.92 -22.24
CA LYS A 138 -18.12 -23.07 -22.32
C LYS A 138 -17.51 -24.12 -23.24
N ILE A 139 -17.66 -25.40 -22.89
CA ILE A 139 -17.18 -26.53 -23.69
C ILE A 139 -18.38 -27.20 -24.36
N GLN A 140 -18.23 -27.51 -25.64
CA GLN A 140 -19.21 -28.28 -26.40
C GLN A 140 -19.03 -29.78 -26.16
N LEU A 141 -20.10 -30.43 -25.70
CA LEU A 141 -20.19 -31.85 -25.42
C LEU A 141 -21.13 -32.51 -26.43
N GLU A 142 -20.65 -33.53 -27.13
CA GLU A 142 -21.43 -34.42 -28.00
C GLU A 142 -21.64 -35.75 -27.27
N ASN A 143 -22.89 -36.09 -26.93
CA ASN A 143 -23.23 -37.26 -26.12
C ASN A 143 -22.42 -37.37 -24.80
N GLY A 144 -22.16 -36.23 -24.15
CA GLY A 144 -21.37 -36.14 -22.91
C GLY A 144 -19.85 -36.11 -23.09
N HIS A 145 -19.34 -36.23 -24.32
CA HIS A 145 -17.90 -36.20 -24.60
C HIS A 145 -17.45 -34.87 -25.24
N PRO A 146 -16.31 -34.30 -24.82
CA PRO A 146 -15.85 -32.99 -25.29
C PRO A 146 -15.33 -33.02 -26.73
N ILE A 147 -15.96 -32.25 -27.62
CA ILE A 147 -15.67 -32.26 -29.08
C ILE A 147 -14.26 -31.77 -29.37
N ALA A 148 -13.80 -30.72 -28.67
CA ALA A 148 -12.50 -30.10 -28.86
C ALA A 148 -11.31 -30.94 -28.32
N SER A 149 -11.55 -32.12 -27.73
CA SER A 149 -10.49 -32.96 -27.11
C SER A 149 -9.65 -33.79 -28.08
N ARG A 150 -10.00 -33.80 -29.39
CA ARG A 150 -9.42 -34.69 -30.40
C ARG A 150 -7.89 -34.55 -30.50
N SER A 151 -7.20 -35.63 -30.13
CA SER A 151 -5.73 -35.79 -30.14
C SER A 151 -5.41 -37.27 -30.35
N SER A 152 -4.22 -37.62 -30.84
CA SER A 152 -3.79 -39.04 -30.91
C SER A 152 -3.73 -39.72 -29.53
N THR A 153 -3.68 -38.95 -28.44
CA THR A 153 -3.58 -39.43 -27.06
C THR A 153 -4.92 -39.37 -26.30
N ALA A 154 -6.00 -38.98 -26.98
CA ALA A 154 -7.36 -39.00 -26.46
C ALA A 154 -8.23 -39.89 -27.38
N PRO A 155 -8.82 -40.99 -26.86
CA PRO A 155 -9.64 -41.87 -27.68
C PRO A 155 -10.88 -41.13 -28.20
N VAL A 156 -11.27 -41.45 -29.43
CA VAL A 156 -12.48 -40.89 -30.07
C VAL A 156 -13.72 -41.50 -29.40
N ALA A 157 -14.68 -40.66 -29.04
CA ALA A 157 -15.95 -41.11 -28.46
C ALA A 157 -16.75 -41.98 -29.45
N PRO A 158 -17.50 -43.00 -28.99
CA PRO A 158 -18.35 -43.80 -29.86
C PRO A 158 -19.45 -42.95 -30.50
N SER A 159 -19.53 -42.91 -31.83
CA SER A 159 -20.59 -42.17 -32.54
C SER A 159 -21.92 -42.94 -32.48
N THR A 160 -22.79 -42.61 -31.54
CA THR A 160 -24.08 -43.29 -31.31
C THR A 160 -25.23 -42.84 -32.22
N GLY A 161 -24.97 -41.93 -33.18
CA GLY A 161 -25.96 -41.51 -34.18
C GLY A 161 -26.97 -40.45 -33.72
N SER A 162 -27.06 -40.16 -32.41
CA SER A 162 -27.76 -39.00 -31.86
C SER A 162 -26.84 -37.78 -31.80
N THR A 163 -27.24 -36.67 -32.41
CA THR A 163 -26.47 -35.41 -32.48
C THR A 163 -27.04 -34.34 -31.54
N GLN A 164 -27.08 -34.65 -30.23
CA GLN A 164 -27.38 -33.63 -29.23
C GLN A 164 -26.08 -33.02 -28.69
N ILE A 165 -25.83 -31.75 -29.06
CA ILE A 165 -24.70 -30.96 -28.58
C ILE A 165 -25.18 -30.10 -27.40
N ARG A 166 -24.49 -30.18 -26.26
CA ARG A 166 -24.69 -29.34 -25.07
C ARG A 166 -23.49 -28.41 -24.91
N GLU A 167 -23.73 -27.16 -24.49
CA GLU A 167 -22.68 -26.27 -23.99
C GLU A 167 -22.76 -26.18 -22.46
N GLU A 168 -21.60 -26.28 -21.81
CA GLU A 168 -21.52 -26.32 -20.35
C GLU A 168 -20.26 -25.62 -19.83
N SER A 169 -20.33 -25.07 -18.62
CA SER A 169 -19.25 -24.28 -18.00
C SER A 169 -17.97 -25.09 -17.86
N ALA A 170 -16.85 -24.54 -18.35
CA ALA A 170 -15.53 -25.15 -18.20
C ALA A 170 -15.19 -25.43 -16.74
N ILE A 171 -15.54 -24.53 -15.82
CA ILE A 171 -15.24 -24.68 -14.38
C ILE A 171 -15.95 -25.89 -13.77
N LEU A 172 -17.25 -26.08 -14.09
CA LEU A 172 -18.02 -27.21 -13.57
C LEU A 172 -17.47 -28.55 -14.06
N LEU A 173 -17.16 -28.62 -15.35
CA LEU A 173 -16.61 -29.83 -15.96
C LEU A 173 -15.22 -30.17 -15.41
N LEU A 174 -14.43 -29.17 -15.01
CA LEU A 174 -13.16 -29.37 -14.31
C LEU A 174 -13.38 -29.84 -12.87
N VAL A 175 -14.38 -29.31 -12.14
CA VAL A 175 -14.75 -29.81 -10.80
C VAL A 175 -15.18 -31.28 -10.88
N ASP A 176 -16.08 -31.63 -11.80
CA ASP A 176 -16.54 -33.01 -11.98
C ASP A 176 -15.39 -33.94 -12.40
N ALA A 177 -14.48 -33.49 -13.27
CA ALA A 177 -13.28 -34.24 -13.63
C ALA A 177 -12.32 -34.44 -12.44
N PHE A 178 -12.14 -33.43 -11.58
CA PHE A 178 -11.32 -33.53 -10.36
C PHE A 178 -11.88 -34.57 -9.37
N VAL A 179 -13.21 -34.61 -9.20
CA VAL A 179 -13.89 -35.59 -8.35
C VAL A 179 -13.79 -36.99 -8.95
N ASP A 180 -14.13 -37.17 -10.22
CA ASP A 180 -14.06 -38.47 -10.93
C ASP A 180 -12.65 -39.08 -11.00
N ALA A 181 -11.61 -38.24 -10.98
CA ALA A 181 -10.20 -38.67 -11.01
C ALA A 181 -9.66 -39.09 -9.63
N ALA A 182 -10.40 -38.82 -8.56
CA ALA A 182 -10.03 -39.24 -7.22
C ALA A 182 -10.17 -40.76 -7.05
N THR A 183 -9.37 -41.33 -6.14
CA THR A 183 -9.58 -42.70 -5.67
C THR A 183 -10.04 -42.61 -4.22
N LEU A 184 -11.23 -43.12 -3.91
CA LEU A 184 -11.70 -43.15 -2.53
C LEU A 184 -10.77 -44.02 -1.65
N PRO A 185 -10.58 -43.68 -0.37
CA PRO A 185 -9.75 -44.49 0.53
C PRO A 185 -10.23 -45.95 0.57
N GLY A 186 -9.38 -46.88 0.12
CA GLY A 186 -9.68 -48.32 0.04
C GLY A 186 -10.07 -48.85 -1.34
N GLY A 187 -10.34 -47.98 -2.33
CA GLY A 187 -10.63 -48.40 -3.71
C GLY A 187 -9.39 -48.84 -4.50
N SER A 188 -9.58 -49.74 -5.46
CA SER A 188 -8.53 -50.20 -6.37
C SER A 188 -8.29 -49.20 -7.52
N LYS A 189 -7.10 -49.22 -8.13
CA LYS A 189 -6.82 -48.39 -9.33
C LYS A 189 -7.68 -48.77 -10.54
N GLU A 190 -8.31 -49.95 -10.55
CA GLU A 190 -9.14 -50.45 -11.64
C GLU A 190 -10.58 -49.91 -11.58
N GLU A 191 -11.00 -49.34 -10.44
CA GLU A 191 -12.33 -48.71 -10.24
C GLU A 191 -12.38 -47.24 -10.68
N ARG A 192 -11.24 -46.66 -11.12
CA ARG A 192 -11.17 -45.25 -11.53
C ARG A 192 -11.92 -45.02 -12.84
N LYS A 193 -12.84 -44.04 -12.84
CA LYS A 193 -13.57 -43.59 -14.04
C LYS A 193 -12.67 -42.92 -15.10
N ARG A 194 -11.46 -42.50 -14.72
CA ARG A 194 -10.54 -41.67 -15.53
C ARG A 194 -9.09 -42.15 -15.39
N LYS A 195 -8.26 -41.89 -16.40
CA LYS A 195 -6.86 -42.35 -16.43
C LYS A 195 -5.85 -41.44 -15.70
N GLY A 196 -6.09 -40.14 -15.64
CA GLY A 196 -5.22 -39.18 -14.94
C GLY A 196 -5.59 -38.98 -13.47
N ASP A 197 -4.64 -38.56 -12.64
CA ASP A 197 -4.84 -38.28 -11.21
C ASP A 197 -5.43 -36.87 -10.95
N LEU A 198 -5.25 -35.94 -11.87
CA LEU A 198 -5.77 -34.56 -11.95
C LEU A 198 -5.60 -33.68 -10.69
N HIS A 199 -4.70 -34.04 -9.77
CA HIS A 199 -4.53 -33.34 -8.49
C HIS A 199 -4.19 -31.84 -8.62
N PHE A 200 -3.54 -31.42 -9.71
CA PHE A 200 -3.22 -30.01 -9.99
C PHE A 200 -4.44 -29.12 -10.28
N LEU A 201 -5.64 -29.69 -10.50
CA LEU A 201 -6.87 -28.89 -10.55
C LEU A 201 -7.18 -28.23 -9.20
N ALA A 202 -6.72 -28.80 -8.07
CA ALA A 202 -6.85 -28.15 -6.77
C ALA A 202 -6.11 -26.79 -6.72
N SER A 203 -4.97 -26.68 -7.41
CA SER A 203 -4.25 -25.41 -7.59
C SER A 203 -4.98 -24.46 -8.53
N VAL A 204 -5.62 -24.97 -9.59
CA VAL A 204 -6.49 -24.16 -10.48
C VAL A 204 -7.65 -23.56 -9.71
N PHE A 205 -8.35 -24.34 -8.87
CA PHE A 205 -9.46 -23.85 -8.05
C PHE A 205 -9.00 -22.82 -7.01
N ALA A 206 -7.85 -23.03 -6.38
CA ALA A 206 -7.24 -22.05 -5.49
C ALA A 206 -6.91 -20.74 -6.23
N ASN A 207 -6.32 -20.81 -7.43
CA ASN A 207 -5.96 -19.64 -8.23
C ASN A 207 -7.18 -18.82 -8.68
N ILE A 208 -8.23 -19.46 -9.23
CA ILE A 208 -9.41 -18.74 -9.73
C ILE A 208 -10.20 -18.07 -8.59
N THR A 209 -10.25 -18.68 -7.40
CA THR A 209 -11.02 -18.18 -6.25
C THR A 209 -10.37 -16.99 -5.53
N VAL A 210 -9.13 -16.62 -5.87
CA VAL A 210 -8.54 -15.34 -5.44
C VAL A 210 -9.39 -14.16 -5.96
N ALA A 211 -10.00 -14.29 -7.14
CA ALA A 211 -10.86 -13.27 -7.73
C ALA A 211 -12.34 -13.43 -7.32
N PRO A 212 -13.10 -12.35 -7.04
CA PRO A 212 -14.52 -12.44 -6.67
C PRO A 212 -15.39 -13.23 -7.65
N ALA A 213 -15.17 -13.07 -8.96
CA ALA A 213 -15.89 -13.81 -9.99
C ALA A 213 -15.65 -15.33 -9.95
N GLY A 214 -14.45 -15.77 -9.54
CA GLY A 214 -14.14 -17.19 -9.38
C GLY A 214 -14.74 -17.79 -8.11
N ARG A 215 -14.87 -17.00 -7.03
CA ARG A 215 -15.63 -17.40 -5.83
C ARG A 215 -17.09 -17.62 -6.18
N LEU A 216 -17.71 -16.63 -6.83
CA LEU A 216 -19.10 -16.73 -7.28
C LEU A 216 -19.33 -17.92 -8.23
N ALA A 217 -18.38 -18.26 -9.10
CA ALA A 217 -18.52 -19.44 -9.97
C ALA A 217 -18.66 -20.77 -9.21
N LEU A 218 -18.11 -20.90 -8.00
CA LEU A 218 -18.25 -22.09 -7.15
C LEU A 218 -19.38 -21.98 -6.10
N LEU A 219 -19.72 -20.75 -5.70
CA LEU A 219 -20.73 -20.41 -4.69
C LEU A 219 -22.12 -20.11 -5.27
N THR A 220 -22.27 -20.05 -6.59
CA THR A 220 -23.57 -19.89 -7.26
C THR A 220 -24.10 -21.25 -7.67
N LEU A 221 -25.40 -21.49 -7.48
CA LEU A 221 -26.08 -22.67 -8.03
C LEU A 221 -26.12 -22.57 -9.56
N HIS A 222 -26.04 -23.70 -10.26
CA HIS A 222 -26.04 -23.74 -11.72
C HIS A 222 -27.30 -24.45 -12.24
N PRO A 223 -27.89 -24.01 -13.37
CA PRO A 223 -29.16 -24.53 -13.86
C PRO A 223 -29.21 -26.06 -13.97
N GLY A 224 -30.11 -26.68 -13.19
CA GLY A 224 -30.28 -28.13 -13.14
C GLY A 224 -29.41 -28.87 -12.12
N SER A 225 -28.68 -28.16 -11.25
CA SER A 225 -28.03 -28.72 -10.05
C SER A 225 -28.79 -28.32 -8.79
N SER A 226 -28.85 -29.21 -7.80
CA SER A 226 -29.32 -28.91 -6.43
C SER A 226 -28.18 -28.62 -5.45
N GLU A 227 -26.93 -28.71 -5.90
CA GLU A 227 -25.73 -28.63 -5.06
C GLU A 227 -24.73 -27.61 -5.64
N PHE A 228 -24.11 -26.83 -4.75
CA PHE A 228 -23.05 -25.88 -5.10
C PHE A 228 -21.78 -26.61 -5.56
N ALA A 229 -21.08 -26.07 -6.55
CA ALA A 229 -19.85 -26.68 -7.05
C ALA A 229 -18.73 -26.74 -5.98
N LEU A 230 -18.77 -25.86 -4.98
CA LEU A 230 -17.86 -25.92 -3.83
C LEU A 230 -18.09 -27.16 -2.94
N ALA A 231 -19.35 -27.61 -2.76
CA ALA A 231 -19.69 -28.76 -1.92
C ALA A 231 -19.01 -30.05 -2.41
N LYS A 232 -18.91 -30.22 -3.73
CA LYS A 232 -18.21 -31.33 -4.39
C LYS A 232 -16.71 -31.42 -4.06
N LEU A 233 -16.11 -30.37 -3.50
CA LEU A 233 -14.69 -30.33 -3.13
C LEU A 233 -14.43 -30.68 -1.67
N LEU A 234 -15.44 -30.74 -0.80
CA LEU A 234 -15.24 -30.76 0.66
C LEU A 234 -14.61 -32.04 1.18
N SER A 235 -15.01 -33.20 0.66
CA SER A 235 -14.43 -34.51 1.03
C SER A 235 -12.93 -34.65 0.74
N PHE A 236 -12.33 -33.67 0.05
CA PHE A 236 -10.91 -33.67 -0.28
C PHE A 236 -10.02 -33.02 0.79
N THR A 237 -10.56 -32.45 1.87
CA THR A 237 -9.76 -31.89 2.97
C THR A 237 -8.96 -32.94 3.74
N GLU A 238 -9.34 -34.23 3.68
CA GLU A 238 -8.58 -35.37 4.24
C GLU A 238 -8.04 -36.36 3.18
N HIS A 239 -8.05 -36.00 1.89
CA HIS A 239 -7.58 -36.90 0.83
C HIS A 239 -6.07 -37.23 0.96
N PRO A 240 -5.58 -38.47 0.74
CA PRO A 240 -4.17 -38.82 0.97
C PRO A 240 -3.12 -37.97 0.23
N ASP A 241 -3.48 -37.45 -0.96
CA ASP A 241 -2.66 -36.52 -1.75
C ASP A 241 -2.67 -35.08 -1.17
N THR A 242 -1.49 -34.57 -0.79
CA THR A 242 -1.32 -33.25 -0.16
C THR A 242 -1.62 -32.08 -1.11
N ILE A 243 -1.45 -32.23 -2.43
CA ILE A 243 -1.78 -31.17 -3.41
C ILE A 243 -3.30 -30.99 -3.45
N ARG A 244 -4.06 -32.10 -3.43
CA ARG A 244 -5.53 -32.07 -3.32
C ARG A 244 -5.97 -31.38 -2.02
N ARG A 245 -5.45 -31.79 -0.85
CA ARG A 245 -5.82 -31.17 0.44
C ARG A 245 -5.50 -29.68 0.48
N GLY A 246 -4.25 -29.30 0.15
CA GLY A 246 -3.80 -27.91 0.24
C GLY A 246 -4.49 -26.96 -0.73
N GLY A 247 -4.72 -27.39 -1.98
CA GLY A 247 -5.45 -26.58 -2.96
C GLY A 247 -6.94 -26.44 -2.62
N VAL A 248 -7.57 -27.49 -2.09
CA VAL A 248 -8.96 -27.43 -1.61
C VAL A 248 -9.08 -26.55 -0.37
N ALA A 249 -8.23 -26.71 0.65
CA ALA A 249 -8.22 -25.83 1.83
C ALA A 249 -8.05 -24.35 1.43
N SER A 250 -7.15 -24.06 0.47
CA SER A 250 -6.97 -22.70 -0.08
C SER A 250 -8.21 -22.19 -0.81
N THR A 251 -8.90 -23.06 -1.56
CA THR A 251 -10.17 -22.74 -2.24
C THR A 251 -11.26 -22.40 -1.23
N LEU A 252 -11.35 -23.14 -0.12
CA LEU A 252 -12.34 -22.91 0.95
C LEU A 252 -12.08 -21.59 1.68
N LYS A 253 -10.82 -21.34 2.08
CA LYS A 253 -10.39 -20.04 2.64
C LYS A 253 -10.74 -18.89 1.69
N ASN A 254 -10.45 -19.04 0.41
CA ASN A 254 -10.76 -18.02 -0.59
C ASN A 254 -12.27 -17.77 -0.68
N CYS A 255 -13.10 -18.82 -0.77
CA CYS A 255 -14.56 -18.70 -0.78
C CYS A 255 -15.12 -18.03 0.50
N ALA A 256 -14.52 -18.26 1.67
CA ALA A 256 -14.90 -17.62 2.94
C ALA A 256 -14.60 -16.10 3.00
N PHE A 257 -14.04 -15.48 1.95
CA PHE A 257 -14.09 -14.02 1.80
C PHE A 257 -15.44 -13.50 1.25
N HIS A 258 -16.38 -14.37 0.87
CA HIS A 258 -17.72 -13.98 0.42
C HIS A 258 -18.74 -14.18 1.54
N ALA A 259 -18.81 -13.20 2.46
CA ALA A 259 -19.68 -13.21 3.64
C ALA A 259 -21.13 -13.69 3.39
N PRO A 260 -21.83 -13.31 2.28
CA PRO A 260 -23.19 -13.78 2.02
C PRO A 260 -23.34 -15.30 1.83
N ALA A 261 -22.25 -16.05 1.65
CA ALA A 261 -22.29 -17.51 1.54
C ALA A 261 -22.05 -18.24 2.88
N HIS A 262 -21.73 -17.56 3.98
CA HIS A 262 -21.27 -18.24 5.20
C HIS A 262 -22.29 -19.25 5.75
N MET A 263 -23.56 -18.88 5.85
CA MET A 263 -24.59 -19.83 6.31
C MET A 263 -24.90 -20.91 5.27
N ALA A 264 -24.82 -20.61 3.98
CA ALA A 264 -24.94 -21.65 2.94
C ALA A 264 -23.79 -22.66 2.99
N MET A 265 -22.58 -22.21 3.34
CA MET A 265 -21.41 -23.06 3.55
C MET A 265 -21.57 -23.90 4.83
N LEU A 266 -22.11 -23.33 5.91
CA LEU A 266 -22.19 -23.98 7.23
C LEU A 266 -23.39 -24.92 7.43
N LYS A 267 -24.57 -24.56 6.92
CA LYS A 267 -25.81 -25.35 7.05
C LYS A 267 -25.68 -26.76 6.44
N SER A 268 -26.50 -27.67 6.96
CA SER A 268 -26.54 -29.07 6.53
C SER A 268 -27.06 -29.24 5.10
N ASP A 269 -26.79 -30.39 4.48
CA ASP A 269 -27.22 -30.71 3.11
C ASP A 269 -28.71 -31.11 2.99
N ASP A 270 -29.41 -31.21 4.12
CA ASP A 270 -30.86 -31.31 4.22
C ASP A 270 -31.55 -29.92 4.24
N GLU A 271 -30.82 -28.84 4.49
CA GLU A 271 -31.34 -27.48 4.51
C GLU A 271 -31.20 -26.78 3.15
N MET A 272 -32.26 -26.11 2.70
CA MET A 272 -32.22 -25.28 1.51
C MET A 272 -31.68 -23.88 1.84
N VAL A 273 -30.77 -23.38 1.01
CA VAL A 273 -30.04 -22.12 1.21
C VAL A 273 -29.86 -21.37 -0.11
N THR A 274 -29.80 -20.04 -0.04
CA THR A 274 -29.50 -19.18 -1.19
C THR A 274 -28.16 -18.47 -0.98
N VAL A 275 -27.51 -18.05 -2.07
CA VAL A 275 -26.25 -17.29 -2.03
C VAL A 275 -26.33 -16.10 -2.98
N PRO A 276 -26.45 -14.87 -2.44
CA PRO A 276 -26.43 -13.66 -3.26
C PRO A 276 -25.18 -13.57 -4.15
N PRO A 277 -25.32 -13.20 -5.44
CA PRO A 277 -26.49 -12.60 -6.07
C PRO A 277 -27.52 -13.58 -6.66
N SER A 278 -27.38 -14.89 -6.44
CA SER A 278 -28.38 -15.87 -6.87
C SER A 278 -29.50 -16.02 -5.83
N ASN A 279 -30.74 -16.10 -6.33
CA ASN A 279 -31.92 -16.40 -5.54
C ASN A 279 -32.37 -17.87 -5.74
N GLU A 280 -31.57 -18.70 -6.43
CA GLU A 280 -31.85 -20.13 -6.55
C GLU A 280 -31.48 -20.85 -5.25
N GLU A 281 -32.42 -21.62 -4.71
CA GLU A 281 -32.23 -22.46 -3.52
C GLU A 281 -31.47 -23.73 -3.89
N GLY A 282 -30.31 -23.94 -3.24
CA GLY A 282 -29.54 -25.19 -3.28
C GLY A 282 -29.41 -25.78 -1.88
N LYS A 283 -28.90 -27.00 -1.77
CA LYS A 283 -28.59 -27.62 -0.48
C LYS A 283 -27.42 -26.91 0.23
N GLY A 284 -27.47 -26.82 1.56
CA GLY A 284 -26.33 -26.44 2.38
C GLY A 284 -25.11 -27.34 2.15
N MET A 285 -23.91 -26.81 2.43
CA MET A 285 -22.67 -27.51 2.08
C MET A 285 -22.07 -28.34 3.21
N ASN A 286 -22.53 -28.21 4.45
CA ASN A 286 -22.00 -28.92 5.62
C ASN A 286 -20.46 -28.76 5.79
N LEU A 287 -19.94 -27.55 5.51
CA LEU A 287 -18.50 -27.25 5.51
C LEU A 287 -17.81 -27.54 6.85
N LEU A 288 -18.53 -27.35 7.96
CA LEU A 288 -17.92 -27.33 9.29
C LEU A 288 -17.20 -28.64 9.62
N LEU A 289 -17.83 -29.78 9.30
CA LEU A 289 -17.23 -31.11 9.45
C LEU A 289 -15.87 -31.18 8.74
N PHE A 290 -15.80 -30.72 7.49
CA PHE A 290 -14.59 -30.80 6.66
C PHE A 290 -13.50 -29.79 7.05
N LEU A 291 -13.81 -28.79 7.88
CA LEU A 291 -12.83 -27.91 8.52
C LEU A 291 -12.32 -28.47 9.86
N LEU A 292 -13.17 -29.09 10.66
CA LEU A 292 -12.81 -29.62 11.99
C LEU A 292 -12.09 -30.97 11.91
N LEU A 293 -12.47 -31.85 10.99
CA LEU A 293 -11.91 -33.21 10.89
C LEU A 293 -10.37 -33.22 10.68
N PRO A 294 -9.76 -32.35 9.83
CA PRO A 294 -8.30 -32.22 9.74
C PRO A 294 -7.62 -31.68 11.00
N LEU A 295 -8.35 -30.98 11.88
CA LEU A 295 -7.86 -30.35 13.11
C LEU A 295 -8.07 -31.24 14.36
N ALA A 296 -9.00 -32.20 14.28
CA ALA A 296 -9.30 -33.16 15.34
C ALA A 296 -8.23 -34.28 15.42
N GLY A 297 -7.89 -34.66 16.66
CA GLY A 297 -7.02 -35.79 16.98
C GLY A 297 -7.82 -36.94 17.62
N PRO A 298 -7.15 -37.91 18.26
CA PRO A 298 -7.78 -39.06 18.91
C PRO A 298 -8.20 -38.78 20.36
N GLU A 299 -8.32 -37.51 20.77
CA GLU A 299 -8.70 -37.17 22.15
C GLU A 299 -10.20 -37.41 22.41
N GLU A 300 -10.52 -37.96 23.58
CA GLU A 300 -11.89 -38.05 24.07
C GLU A 300 -12.37 -36.67 24.58
N PHE A 301 -13.63 -36.34 24.24
CA PHE A 301 -14.35 -35.18 24.78
C PHE A 301 -15.25 -35.64 25.94
N ASP A 302 -15.64 -34.72 26.83
CA ASP A 302 -16.61 -35.06 27.87
C ASP A 302 -18.03 -35.12 27.31
N LEU A 303 -18.97 -35.69 28.09
CA LEU A 303 -20.35 -35.91 27.64
C LEU A 303 -21.10 -34.63 27.29
N GLU A 304 -20.72 -33.47 27.86
CA GLU A 304 -21.39 -32.19 27.61
C GLU A 304 -20.84 -31.51 26.34
N ASP A 305 -19.54 -31.69 26.04
CA ASP A 305 -18.91 -31.27 24.80
C ASP A 305 -19.26 -32.18 23.61
N MET A 306 -19.42 -33.48 23.84
CA MET A 306 -19.79 -34.46 22.80
C MET A 306 -21.11 -34.12 22.10
N ASP A 307 -22.12 -33.64 22.84
CA ASP A 307 -23.42 -33.27 22.28
C ASP A 307 -23.35 -32.07 21.30
N LYS A 308 -22.28 -31.26 21.37
CA LYS A 308 -22.04 -30.12 20.46
C LYS A 308 -21.30 -30.52 19.17
N LEU A 309 -20.61 -31.67 19.17
CA LEU A 309 -19.73 -32.07 18.08
C LEU A 309 -20.52 -32.77 16.95
N PRO A 310 -20.15 -32.56 15.67
CA PRO A 310 -20.67 -33.38 14.58
C PRO A 310 -20.45 -34.88 14.86
N ALA A 311 -21.46 -35.72 14.59
CA ALA A 311 -21.46 -37.14 14.96
C ALA A 311 -20.22 -37.94 14.47
N SER A 312 -19.62 -37.54 13.35
CA SER A 312 -18.40 -38.12 12.78
C SER A 312 -17.09 -37.70 13.49
N ILE A 313 -17.14 -36.77 14.43
CA ILE A 313 -16.00 -36.30 15.26
C ILE A 313 -16.14 -36.79 16.72
N GLN A 314 -17.37 -37.09 17.19
CA GLN A 314 -17.64 -37.56 18.56
C GLN A 314 -16.85 -38.82 18.95
N PHE A 315 -16.58 -39.73 18.00
CA PHE A 315 -15.91 -41.01 18.25
C PHE A 315 -14.82 -41.28 17.20
N LEU A 316 -13.69 -40.57 17.29
CA LEU A 316 -12.53 -40.81 16.44
C LEU A 316 -11.69 -41.99 16.97
N PRO A 317 -11.18 -42.88 16.11
CA PRO A 317 -10.35 -44.00 16.56
C PRO A 317 -8.95 -43.52 16.96
N ASP A 318 -8.27 -44.27 17.85
CA ASP A 318 -6.86 -44.05 18.27
C ASP A 318 -5.86 -43.87 17.11
N THR A 319 -6.23 -44.33 15.91
CA THR A 319 -5.42 -44.22 14.70
C THR A 319 -5.55 -42.87 13.97
N LYS A 320 -6.54 -42.03 14.33
CA LYS A 320 -6.74 -40.70 13.77
C LYS A 320 -5.56 -39.79 14.13
N LYS A 321 -5.16 -38.97 13.18
CA LYS A 321 -4.14 -37.94 13.35
C LYS A 321 -4.66 -36.62 12.80
N ARG A 322 -4.19 -35.52 13.38
CA ARG A 322 -4.31 -34.17 12.83
C ARG A 322 -3.52 -34.09 11.52
N GLU A 323 -3.90 -33.15 10.64
CA GLU A 323 -3.18 -32.86 9.40
C GLU A 323 -1.70 -32.54 9.69
N PRO A 324 -0.73 -33.29 9.14
CA PRO A 324 0.69 -33.03 9.41
C PRO A 324 1.21 -31.71 8.84
N ASP A 325 0.68 -31.22 7.71
CA ASP A 325 1.13 -29.97 7.11
C ASP A 325 0.58 -28.74 7.84
N ARG A 326 1.49 -27.98 8.47
CA ARG A 326 1.15 -26.75 9.22
C ARG A 326 0.46 -25.67 8.39
N PHE A 327 0.76 -25.57 7.09
CA PHE A 327 0.16 -24.54 6.23
C PHE A 327 -1.29 -24.90 5.92
N ILE A 328 -1.59 -26.20 5.77
CA ILE A 328 -2.96 -26.68 5.62
C ILE A 328 -3.73 -26.47 6.94
N ARG A 329 -3.15 -26.83 8.10
CA ARG A 329 -3.75 -26.54 9.42
C ARG A 329 -4.04 -25.04 9.61
N LEU A 330 -3.07 -24.18 9.34
CA LEU A 330 -3.25 -22.72 9.40
C LEU A 330 -4.38 -22.25 8.48
N THR A 331 -4.44 -22.78 7.25
CA THR A 331 -5.49 -22.43 6.27
C THR A 331 -6.90 -22.78 6.76
N HIS A 332 -7.07 -23.91 7.47
CA HIS A 332 -8.35 -24.26 8.10
C HIS A 332 -8.71 -23.30 9.25
N ILE A 333 -7.77 -22.95 10.14
CA ILE A 333 -8.01 -21.96 11.21
C ILE A 333 -8.31 -20.57 10.63
N GLU A 334 -7.61 -20.14 9.58
CA GLU A 334 -7.91 -18.90 8.86
C GLU A 334 -9.29 -18.93 8.20
N THR A 335 -9.75 -20.09 7.71
CA THR A 335 -11.11 -20.24 7.17
C THR A 335 -12.16 -20.07 8.27
N LEU A 336 -11.93 -20.66 9.45
CA LEU A 336 -12.80 -20.47 10.63
C LEU A 336 -12.80 -19.00 11.09
N LEU A 337 -11.65 -18.32 11.10
CA LEU A 337 -11.55 -16.89 11.40
C LEU A 337 -12.31 -16.00 10.38
N LEU A 338 -12.31 -16.36 9.10
CA LEU A 338 -13.07 -15.66 8.07
C LEU A 338 -14.59 -15.88 8.23
N LEU A 339 -15.01 -17.12 8.48
CA LEU A 339 -16.40 -17.43 8.82
C LEU A 339 -16.86 -16.65 10.07
N CYS A 340 -15.97 -16.46 11.05
CA CYS A 340 -16.21 -15.63 12.21
C CYS A 340 -16.40 -14.12 11.94
N THR A 341 -16.35 -13.62 10.69
CA THR A 341 -16.65 -12.20 10.42
C THR A 341 -18.14 -11.88 10.54
N THR A 342 -19.04 -12.78 10.12
CA THR A 342 -20.50 -12.62 10.27
C THR A 342 -20.99 -13.22 11.59
N ARG A 343 -21.90 -12.52 12.29
CA ARG A 343 -22.44 -12.98 13.60
C ARG A 343 -23.11 -14.36 13.57
N PRO A 344 -23.97 -14.71 12.60
CA PRO A 344 -24.71 -15.97 12.61
C PRO A 344 -23.80 -17.17 12.37
N ALA A 345 -22.78 -17.00 11.51
CA ALA A 345 -21.71 -17.96 11.37
C ALA A 345 -20.89 -18.10 12.65
N ARG A 346 -20.53 -17.01 13.36
CA ARG A 346 -19.90 -17.13 14.70
C ARG A 346 -20.76 -17.94 15.65
N GLU A 347 -22.05 -17.66 15.71
CA GLU A 347 -22.97 -18.35 16.62
C GLU A 347 -23.11 -19.84 16.26
N PHE A 348 -23.22 -20.16 14.98
CA PHE A 348 -23.19 -21.52 14.48
C PHE A 348 -21.89 -22.24 14.89
N LEU A 349 -20.73 -21.58 14.77
CA LEU A 349 -19.43 -22.14 15.20
C LEU A 349 -19.35 -22.31 16.73
N ARG A 350 -19.96 -21.41 17.53
CA ARG A 350 -20.01 -21.54 19.00
C ARG A 350 -20.78 -22.78 19.44
N VAL A 351 -21.94 -23.04 18.83
CA VAL A 351 -22.84 -24.14 19.27
C VAL A 351 -22.50 -25.50 18.65
N ASN A 352 -21.65 -25.55 17.60
CA ASN A 352 -21.25 -26.79 16.91
C ASN A 352 -19.79 -27.21 17.22
N GLY A 353 -19.35 -27.10 18.47
CA GLY A 353 -18.16 -27.79 18.98
C GLY A 353 -16.79 -27.28 18.49
N VAL A 354 -16.72 -26.09 17.89
CA VAL A 354 -15.48 -25.56 17.29
C VAL A 354 -14.45 -25.20 18.35
N TYR A 355 -14.90 -24.58 19.45
CA TYR A 355 -14.03 -24.14 20.53
C TYR A 355 -13.33 -25.35 21.18
N GLU A 356 -14.07 -26.42 21.39
CA GLU A 356 -13.67 -27.68 22.00
C GLU A 356 -12.57 -28.36 21.16
N VAL A 357 -12.78 -28.48 19.83
CA VAL A 357 -11.78 -29.06 18.91
C VAL A 357 -10.50 -28.22 18.88
N VAL A 358 -10.60 -26.89 18.77
CA VAL A 358 -9.39 -26.04 18.69
C VAL A 358 -8.67 -25.91 20.02
N GLN A 359 -9.36 -26.03 21.16
CA GLN A 359 -8.72 -26.15 22.48
C GLN A 359 -7.86 -27.42 22.55
N LYS A 360 -8.42 -28.59 22.20
CA LYS A 360 -7.66 -29.86 22.17
C LYS A 360 -6.51 -29.86 21.16
N MET A 361 -6.69 -29.15 20.05
CA MET A 361 -5.58 -28.89 19.14
C MET A 361 -4.48 -28.02 19.78
N HIS A 362 -4.82 -26.93 20.46
CA HIS A 362 -3.87 -26.03 21.11
C HIS A 362 -3.04 -26.75 22.20
N GLU A 363 -3.64 -27.69 22.95
CA GLU A 363 -2.94 -28.52 23.94
C GLU A 363 -1.77 -29.35 23.35
N THR A 364 -1.75 -29.58 22.02
CA THR A 364 -0.76 -30.45 21.35
C THR A 364 0.05 -29.77 20.24
N GLU A 365 -0.41 -28.63 19.70
CA GLU A 365 0.24 -27.89 18.63
C GLU A 365 1.63 -27.38 19.03
N GLN A 366 2.56 -27.34 18.07
CA GLN A 366 3.95 -26.92 18.27
C GLN A 366 4.34 -25.74 17.36
N ASP A 367 3.60 -25.48 16.28
CA ASP A 367 3.86 -24.33 15.42
C ASP A 367 3.20 -23.06 15.98
N THR A 368 4.03 -22.11 16.39
CA THR A 368 3.61 -20.85 17.01
C THR A 368 2.65 -20.04 16.13
N SER A 369 2.78 -20.11 14.80
CA SER A 369 1.88 -19.39 13.89
C SER A 369 0.47 -19.96 13.93
N VAL A 370 0.33 -21.28 14.15
CA VAL A 370 -0.99 -21.93 14.24
C VAL A 370 -1.61 -21.65 15.61
N MET A 371 -0.82 -21.72 16.69
CA MET A 371 -1.28 -21.39 18.06
C MET A 371 -1.82 -19.95 18.15
N GLU A 372 -1.13 -18.96 17.61
CA GLU A 372 -1.58 -17.56 17.60
C GLU A 372 -2.94 -17.39 16.89
N HIS A 373 -3.17 -18.14 15.80
CA HIS A 373 -4.44 -18.08 15.08
C HIS A 373 -5.57 -18.84 15.80
N ILE A 374 -5.24 -19.92 16.52
CA ILE A 374 -6.20 -20.58 17.43
C ILE A 374 -6.60 -19.63 18.56
N GLU A 375 -5.65 -18.95 19.21
CA GLU A 375 -5.94 -17.97 20.26
C GLU A 375 -6.86 -16.85 19.76
N ARG A 376 -6.61 -16.31 18.56
CA ARG A 376 -7.50 -15.33 17.91
C ARG A 376 -8.91 -15.89 17.66
N LEU A 377 -9.01 -17.14 17.22
CA LEU A 377 -10.30 -17.79 16.95
C LEU A 377 -11.07 -18.03 18.25
N VAL A 378 -10.40 -18.55 19.28
CA VAL A 378 -10.95 -18.72 20.64
C VAL A 378 -11.45 -17.38 21.19
N ASN A 379 -10.69 -16.30 21.05
CA ASN A 379 -11.10 -14.97 21.50
C ASN A 379 -12.34 -14.44 20.77
N LEU A 380 -12.55 -14.77 19.49
CA LEU A 380 -13.78 -14.41 18.77
C LEU A 380 -14.98 -15.28 19.19
N LEU A 381 -14.77 -16.57 19.43
CA LEU A 381 -15.80 -17.49 19.88
C LEU A 381 -16.24 -17.23 21.33
N LYS A 382 -15.32 -16.86 22.23
CA LYS A 382 -15.58 -16.66 23.67
C LYS A 382 -15.92 -15.24 24.11
N ARG A 383 -15.86 -14.24 23.23
CA ARG A 383 -16.22 -12.86 23.58
C ARG A 383 -17.74 -12.69 23.65
N ASP A 384 -18.22 -12.13 24.76
CA ASP A 384 -19.61 -11.69 24.90
C ASP A 384 -19.99 -10.59 23.88
N GLU A 385 -21.16 -10.74 23.25
CA GLU A 385 -21.63 -9.88 22.17
C GLU A 385 -22.89 -9.10 22.56
N GLY A 386 -22.69 -7.84 22.96
CA GLY A 386 -23.76 -6.91 23.31
C GLY A 386 -24.73 -6.58 22.16
N PRO A 387 -25.90 -5.98 22.46
CA PRO A 387 -27.00 -5.79 21.51
C PRO A 387 -26.63 -4.98 20.26
N ASP A 388 -25.63 -4.10 20.33
CA ASP A 388 -25.16 -3.31 19.19
C ASP A 388 -24.54 -4.16 18.05
N THR A 389 -24.24 -5.43 18.31
CA THR A 389 -23.73 -6.38 17.31
C THR A 389 -24.83 -7.21 16.62
N ALA A 390 -26.11 -6.91 16.88
CA ALA A 390 -27.25 -7.72 16.41
C ALA A 390 -27.71 -7.44 14.96
N PHE A 391 -26.98 -6.63 14.19
CA PHE A 391 -27.32 -6.30 12.81
C PHE A 391 -26.45 -7.03 11.78
N GLU A 392 -26.68 -8.33 11.61
CA GLU A 392 -26.33 -9.05 10.37
C GLU A 392 -26.96 -10.45 10.29
N GLU A 393 -28.30 -10.55 10.32
CA GLU A 393 -29.02 -11.48 9.43
C GLU A 393 -30.50 -11.14 9.29
N VAL A 394 -31.07 -11.49 8.14
CA VAL A 394 -32.50 -11.68 7.95
C VAL A 394 -32.65 -13.15 7.53
N PRO A 395 -33.00 -14.06 8.45
CA PRO A 395 -33.44 -15.39 8.07
C PRO A 395 -34.79 -15.30 7.37
N ALA A 396 -34.94 -16.04 6.27
CA ALA A 396 -36.26 -16.54 5.91
C ALA A 396 -36.69 -17.59 6.96
N GLU A 397 -37.99 -17.85 7.07
CA GLU A 397 -38.60 -18.78 8.05
C GLU A 397 -38.68 -18.25 9.49
N ASP A 398 -39.64 -17.32 9.72
CA ASP A 398 -40.36 -17.25 11.00
C ASP A 398 -41.83 -16.89 10.75
N ILE A 399 -42.46 -17.66 9.85
CA ILE A 399 -43.91 -17.74 9.69
C ILE A 399 -44.34 -19.06 10.33
N ASP A 400 -45.32 -18.99 11.23
CA ASP A 400 -45.98 -20.10 11.93
C ASP A 400 -45.24 -20.68 13.15
N THR A 401 -45.41 -20.06 14.33
CA THR A 401 -45.66 -20.74 15.63
C THR A 401 -45.96 -19.75 16.77
N ARG A 402 -47.06 -18.99 16.68
CA ARG A 402 -47.73 -18.41 17.87
C ARG A 402 -49.24 -18.55 17.78
N LYS A 403 -49.72 -19.75 18.12
CA LYS A 403 -51.08 -19.98 18.61
C LYS A 403 -51.03 -20.36 20.09
N ASP A 404 -52.10 -20.01 20.78
CA ASP A 404 -52.51 -20.47 22.11
C ASP A 404 -51.67 -20.00 23.31
N SER A 405 -51.89 -18.73 23.68
CA SER A 405 -52.08 -18.37 25.09
C SER A 405 -53.22 -17.36 25.24
N SER A 406 -54.46 -17.85 25.19
CA SER A 406 -55.65 -17.06 25.53
C SER A 406 -55.88 -17.06 27.05
N ASP A 407 -55.94 -15.88 27.67
CA ASP A 407 -57.09 -15.49 28.51
C ASP A 407 -56.95 -14.07 29.09
N ALA A 408 -58.11 -13.38 29.20
CA ALA A 408 -58.31 -11.98 29.61
C ALA A 408 -57.65 -10.92 28.69
N VAL A 409 -58.34 -9.89 28.19
CA VAL A 409 -59.57 -9.20 28.63
C VAL A 409 -60.50 -8.91 27.44
N LYS A 410 -61.82 -8.94 27.65
CA LYS A 410 -62.82 -8.39 26.71
C LYS A 410 -62.98 -6.88 26.94
N ASP A 411 -62.97 -6.06 25.88
CA ASP A 411 -64.18 -5.32 25.48
C ASP A 411 -64.07 -4.56 24.14
N SER A 412 -65.25 -4.26 23.57
CA SER A 412 -65.58 -3.25 22.53
C SER A 412 -64.82 -3.21 21.18
N ASN A 413 -65.44 -3.85 20.18
CA ASN A 413 -66.00 -3.26 18.94
C ASN A 413 -65.24 -2.23 18.07
N ASP A 414 -65.33 -2.51 16.75
CA ASP A 414 -65.49 -1.60 15.60
C ASP A 414 -64.37 -0.59 15.27
N ASP A 415 -63.58 -0.87 14.22
CA ASP A 415 -63.60 -0.11 12.94
C ASP A 415 -62.67 -0.73 11.87
N ASP A 416 -63.03 -0.56 10.58
CA ASP A 416 -62.25 -1.06 9.42
C ASP A 416 -60.95 -0.27 9.22
N GLU A 417 -59.77 -0.90 9.37
CA GLU A 417 -58.49 -0.22 9.10
C GLU A 417 -58.15 -0.20 7.60
N ILE A 418 -58.39 0.96 6.99
CA ILE A 418 -58.15 1.22 5.56
C ILE A 418 -56.64 1.15 5.26
N MET A 419 -56.22 0.18 4.44
CA MET A 419 -54.86 0.10 3.88
C MET A 419 -54.52 1.39 3.13
N ALA A 420 -53.72 2.26 3.74
CA ALA A 420 -53.40 3.58 3.21
C ALA A 420 -52.54 3.49 1.93
N GLN A 421 -53.01 4.06 0.83
CA GLN A 421 -52.32 4.01 -0.46
C GLN A 421 -50.98 4.77 -0.44
N HIS A 422 -49.86 4.05 -0.61
CA HIS A 422 -48.54 4.65 -0.75
C HIS A 422 -48.46 5.63 -1.92
N THR A 423 -47.73 6.74 -1.73
CA THR A 423 -47.45 7.72 -2.78
C THR A 423 -45.95 7.84 -3.03
N ALA A 424 -45.56 7.80 -4.32
CA ALA A 424 -44.21 8.02 -4.80
C ALA A 424 -44.11 9.35 -5.55
N LEU A 425 -43.13 10.19 -5.19
CA LEU A 425 -42.78 11.42 -5.90
C LEU A 425 -41.58 11.18 -6.81
N LEU A 426 -41.74 11.40 -8.11
CA LEU A 426 -40.71 11.19 -9.14
C LEU A 426 -40.31 12.52 -9.79
N SER A 427 -39.04 12.91 -9.64
CA SER A 427 -38.49 14.15 -10.22
C SER A 427 -37.02 13.95 -10.59
N VAL A 428 -36.75 13.43 -11.79
CA VAL A 428 -35.40 13.03 -12.22
C VAL A 428 -34.92 13.76 -13.46
N TYR A 429 -33.64 14.15 -13.46
CA TYR A 429 -32.91 14.59 -14.65
C TYR A 429 -32.56 13.39 -15.54
N ASP A 430 -31.79 12.44 -15.03
CA ASP A 430 -31.49 11.18 -15.71
C ASP A 430 -32.71 10.25 -15.62
N LYS A 431 -33.15 9.79 -16.79
CA LYS A 431 -34.37 9.00 -17.00
C LYS A 431 -34.06 7.52 -17.29
N SER A 432 -32.81 7.11 -17.16
CA SER A 432 -32.39 5.70 -17.19
C SER A 432 -33.27 4.87 -16.25
N ASN A 433 -33.78 3.73 -16.73
CA ASN A 433 -34.65 2.79 -16.01
C ASN A 433 -35.95 3.39 -15.39
N LEU A 434 -36.28 4.67 -15.63
CA LEU A 434 -37.41 5.37 -15.01
C LEU A 434 -38.76 4.71 -15.31
N LEU A 435 -38.96 4.28 -16.56
CA LEU A 435 -40.22 3.68 -16.98
C LEU A 435 -40.47 2.32 -16.33
N ASP A 436 -39.40 1.55 -16.07
CA ASP A 436 -39.51 0.24 -15.43
C ASP A 436 -39.80 0.39 -13.93
N LEU A 437 -39.18 1.38 -13.27
CA LEU A 437 -39.53 1.82 -11.92
C LEU A 437 -41.00 2.28 -11.83
N ALA A 438 -41.44 3.14 -12.76
CA ALA A 438 -42.81 3.66 -12.78
C ALA A 438 -43.86 2.56 -13.00
N ARG A 439 -43.62 1.60 -13.92
CA ARG A 439 -44.50 0.44 -14.09
C ARG A 439 -44.53 -0.43 -12.84
N GLY A 440 -43.36 -0.80 -12.31
CA GLY A 440 -43.28 -1.67 -11.13
C GLY A 440 -43.98 -1.09 -9.89
N LEU A 441 -43.84 0.21 -9.65
CA LEU A 441 -44.56 0.92 -8.58
C LEU A 441 -46.07 0.93 -8.81
N LYS A 442 -46.52 1.21 -10.05
CA LYS A 442 -47.94 1.26 -10.40
C LYS A 442 -48.63 -0.11 -10.31
N GLU A 443 -47.93 -1.18 -10.72
CA GLU A 443 -48.35 -2.57 -10.55
C GLU A 443 -48.50 -2.94 -9.07
N SER A 444 -47.64 -2.41 -8.19
CA SER A 444 -47.75 -2.54 -6.74
C SER A 444 -48.72 -1.55 -6.08
N GLY A 445 -49.65 -0.96 -6.83
CA GLY A 445 -50.73 -0.09 -6.31
C GLY A 445 -50.30 1.31 -5.86
N VAL A 446 -49.03 1.68 -6.02
CA VAL A 446 -48.47 2.96 -5.57
C VAL A 446 -48.98 4.11 -6.45
N ARG A 447 -49.45 5.18 -5.81
CA ARG A 447 -49.83 6.42 -6.50
C ARG A 447 -48.57 7.15 -6.96
N LEU A 448 -48.47 7.40 -8.27
CA LEU A 448 -47.36 8.17 -8.84
C LEU A 448 -47.69 9.67 -8.89
N LEU A 449 -46.75 10.48 -8.44
CA LEU A 449 -46.76 11.94 -8.52
C LEU A 449 -45.47 12.40 -9.22
N GLY A 450 -45.58 13.19 -10.29
CA GLY A 450 -44.44 13.60 -11.11
C GLY A 450 -44.33 15.10 -11.31
N SER A 451 -43.14 15.58 -11.71
CA SER A 451 -42.94 16.98 -12.12
C SER A 451 -42.39 17.11 -13.54
N GLY A 452 -42.94 18.09 -14.29
CA GLY A 452 -42.45 18.51 -15.61
C GLY A 452 -42.13 17.36 -16.57
N GLY A 453 -40.89 17.34 -17.09
CA GLY A 453 -40.42 16.32 -18.03
C GLY A 453 -40.47 14.88 -17.51
N THR A 454 -40.48 14.66 -16.19
CA THR A 454 -40.61 13.31 -15.60
C THR A 454 -42.03 12.79 -15.77
N ALA A 455 -43.03 13.60 -15.39
CA ALA A 455 -44.44 13.26 -15.56
C ALA A 455 -44.82 13.07 -17.03
N LYS A 456 -44.31 13.96 -17.90
CA LYS A 456 -44.52 13.88 -19.35
C LYS A 456 -44.09 12.52 -19.92
N GLN A 457 -42.86 12.08 -19.65
CA GLN A 457 -42.33 10.84 -20.23
C GLN A 457 -43.09 9.58 -19.73
N ILE A 458 -43.45 9.54 -18.45
CA ILE A 458 -44.22 8.44 -17.86
C ILE A 458 -45.63 8.38 -18.48
N ARG A 459 -46.26 9.54 -18.69
CA ARG A 459 -47.57 9.68 -19.35
C ARG A 459 -47.54 9.31 -20.84
N GLU A 460 -46.48 9.68 -21.55
CA GLU A 460 -46.25 9.28 -22.96
C GLU A 460 -46.02 7.77 -23.11
N ALA A 461 -45.51 7.10 -22.07
CA ALA A 461 -45.42 5.64 -21.99
C ALA A 461 -46.73 4.93 -21.60
N GLY A 462 -47.85 5.67 -21.48
CA GLY A 462 -49.17 5.13 -21.13
C GLY A 462 -49.39 4.82 -19.65
N ILE A 463 -48.50 5.30 -18.77
CA ILE A 463 -48.57 5.06 -17.32
C ILE A 463 -49.27 6.24 -16.64
N GLU A 464 -50.25 5.97 -15.78
CA GLU A 464 -51.00 7.00 -15.06
C GLU A 464 -50.14 7.67 -13.96
N ILE A 465 -50.00 8.99 -14.03
CA ILE A 465 -49.24 9.82 -13.07
C ILE A 465 -49.90 11.19 -12.87
N SER A 466 -50.12 11.57 -11.61
CA SER A 466 -50.57 12.92 -11.20
C SER A 466 -49.42 13.93 -11.31
N ASP A 467 -49.72 15.22 -11.49
CA ASP A 467 -48.71 16.28 -11.48
C ASP A 467 -48.56 16.89 -10.07
N VAL A 468 -47.37 17.36 -9.68
CA VAL A 468 -47.13 18.00 -8.36
C VAL A 468 -48.03 19.22 -8.12
N SER A 469 -48.48 19.90 -9.18
CA SER A 469 -49.51 20.95 -9.12
C SER A 469 -50.82 20.48 -8.48
N ASP A 470 -51.16 19.19 -8.61
CA ASP A 470 -52.42 18.63 -8.14
C ASP A 470 -52.51 18.59 -6.61
N ILE A 471 -51.37 18.43 -5.92
CA ILE A 471 -51.29 18.44 -4.45
C ILE A 471 -50.88 19.80 -3.87
N THR A 472 -50.15 20.62 -4.63
CA THR A 472 -49.71 21.95 -4.17
C THR A 472 -50.75 23.03 -4.43
N LYS A 473 -51.63 22.85 -5.43
CA LYS A 473 -52.53 23.87 -6.00
C LYS A 473 -51.82 25.13 -6.50
N ALA A 474 -50.50 25.09 -6.62
CA ALA A 474 -49.68 26.14 -7.18
C ALA A 474 -49.39 25.85 -8.67
N PRO A 475 -49.40 26.86 -9.55
CA PRO A 475 -48.94 26.70 -10.92
C PRO A 475 -47.41 26.53 -10.98
N GLU A 476 -46.89 26.03 -12.09
CA GLU A 476 -45.45 26.08 -12.34
C GLU A 476 -45.00 27.53 -12.59
N MET A 477 -43.96 27.98 -11.88
CA MET A 477 -43.51 29.38 -11.86
C MET A 477 -42.00 29.46 -12.06
N LEU A 478 -41.53 30.64 -12.50
CA LEU A 478 -40.09 30.97 -12.61
C LEU A 478 -39.30 29.93 -13.41
N GLY A 479 -39.83 29.47 -14.56
CA GLY A 479 -39.18 28.46 -15.40
C GLY A 479 -39.06 27.06 -14.77
N GLY A 480 -39.86 26.76 -13.74
CA GLY A 480 -39.84 25.47 -13.02
C GLY A 480 -38.97 25.45 -11.77
N ARG A 481 -38.26 26.55 -11.44
CA ARG A 481 -37.33 26.65 -10.30
C ARG A 481 -37.96 26.37 -8.92
N VAL A 482 -39.27 26.58 -8.76
CA VAL A 482 -39.97 26.50 -7.45
C VAL A 482 -41.10 25.46 -7.41
N LYS A 483 -41.13 24.53 -8.37
CA LYS A 483 -42.24 23.57 -8.57
C LYS A 483 -42.48 22.57 -7.42
N THR A 484 -41.47 22.24 -6.61
CA THR A 484 -41.57 21.26 -5.50
C THR A 484 -41.37 21.87 -4.11
N LEU A 485 -40.97 23.14 -4.02
CA LEU A 485 -40.66 23.85 -2.76
C LEU A 485 -41.94 24.33 -2.06
N HIS A 486 -42.80 23.38 -1.66
CA HIS A 486 -44.11 23.66 -1.09
C HIS A 486 -44.39 22.82 0.18
N PRO A 487 -45.09 23.35 1.20
CA PRO A 487 -45.43 22.60 2.41
C PRO A 487 -46.21 21.30 2.13
N ALA A 488 -47.07 21.26 1.12
CA ALA A 488 -47.78 20.03 0.74
C ALA A 488 -46.85 18.90 0.24
N VAL A 489 -45.66 19.24 -0.28
CA VAL A 489 -44.64 18.26 -0.68
C VAL A 489 -43.77 17.91 0.53
N HIS A 490 -43.15 18.91 1.15
CA HIS A 490 -42.18 18.67 2.22
C HIS A 490 -42.81 18.21 3.53
N GLY A 491 -44.05 18.60 3.84
CA GLY A 491 -44.82 18.06 4.96
C GLY A 491 -45.13 16.57 4.76
N GLY A 492 -45.58 16.18 3.56
CA GLY A 492 -45.77 14.77 3.21
C GLY A 492 -44.49 13.93 3.30
N ILE A 493 -43.32 14.52 3.03
CA ILE A 493 -42.01 13.86 3.18
C ILE A 493 -41.52 13.86 4.65
N LEU A 494 -41.64 14.96 5.39
CA LEU A 494 -40.99 15.16 6.69
C LEU A 494 -41.84 14.80 7.92
N ALA A 495 -43.16 14.66 7.78
CA ALA A 495 -44.00 14.21 8.88
C ALA A 495 -43.54 12.85 9.41
N ARG A 496 -43.46 12.70 10.73
CA ARG A 496 -43.12 11.44 11.40
C ARG A 496 -44.39 10.65 11.73
N SER A 497 -44.23 9.37 12.05
CA SER A 497 -45.32 8.50 12.48
C SER A 497 -45.74 8.76 13.94
N ILE A 498 -46.10 10.01 14.28
CA ILE A 498 -46.51 10.43 15.63
C ILE A 498 -47.83 11.22 15.60
N PRO A 499 -48.63 11.22 16.70
CA PRO A 499 -49.96 11.82 16.69
C PRO A 499 -50.01 13.31 16.34
N SER A 500 -49.01 14.11 16.73
CA SER A 500 -48.96 15.55 16.41
C SER A 500 -48.83 15.80 14.91
N ASP A 501 -47.86 15.13 14.27
CA ASP A 501 -47.56 15.30 12.86
C ASP A 501 -48.73 14.79 11.99
N GLN A 502 -49.41 13.71 12.43
CA GLN A 502 -50.62 13.22 11.77
C GLN A 502 -51.82 14.18 11.91
N ALA A 503 -51.97 14.84 13.05
CA ALA A 503 -52.98 15.89 13.23
C ALA A 503 -52.72 17.09 12.31
N ASP A 504 -51.46 17.54 12.19
CA ASP A 504 -51.07 18.62 11.28
C ASP A 504 -51.32 18.26 9.81
N LEU A 505 -50.94 17.05 9.37
CA LEU A 505 -51.23 16.55 8.01
C LEU A 505 -52.73 16.57 7.71
N THR A 506 -53.54 16.09 8.66
CA THR A 506 -55.00 16.03 8.53
C THR A 506 -55.60 17.44 8.46
N ALA A 507 -55.20 18.34 9.36
CA ALA A 507 -55.68 19.72 9.41
C ALA A 507 -55.33 20.53 8.14
N GLN A 508 -54.18 20.24 7.51
CA GLN A 508 -53.74 20.89 6.28
C GLN A 508 -54.14 20.14 4.99
N SER A 509 -54.85 19.01 5.10
CA SER A 509 -55.20 18.14 3.97
C SER A 509 -53.98 17.66 3.14
N ILE A 510 -52.84 17.40 3.80
CA ILE A 510 -51.60 16.95 3.17
C ILE A 510 -51.51 15.42 3.26
N SER A 511 -51.32 14.76 2.13
CA SER A 511 -51.08 13.31 2.08
C SER A 511 -49.62 12.95 2.37
N PRO A 512 -49.33 11.87 3.13
CA PRO A 512 -47.97 11.34 3.26
C PRO A 512 -47.35 10.95 1.91
N ILE A 513 -46.05 11.17 1.77
CA ILE A 513 -45.23 10.66 0.66
C ILE A 513 -44.31 9.58 1.23
N SER A 514 -44.34 8.38 0.64
CA SER A 514 -43.60 7.20 1.12
C SER A 514 -42.29 7.00 0.36
N ILE A 515 -42.24 7.38 -0.92
CA ILE A 515 -41.06 7.18 -1.79
C ILE A 515 -40.73 8.50 -2.49
N VAL A 516 -39.44 8.84 -2.59
CA VAL A 516 -38.92 10.01 -3.31
C VAL A 516 -37.81 9.57 -4.26
N VAL A 517 -38.08 9.62 -5.56
CA VAL A 517 -37.14 9.29 -6.64
C VAL A 517 -36.65 10.58 -7.25
N CYS A 518 -35.37 10.90 -7.06
CA CYS A 518 -34.82 12.20 -7.46
C CYS A 518 -33.33 12.11 -7.79
N ASN A 519 -32.92 12.59 -8.96
CA ASN A 519 -31.51 12.77 -9.28
C ASN A 519 -31.29 14.18 -9.87
N LEU A 520 -30.11 14.73 -9.62
CA LEU A 520 -29.80 16.15 -9.79
C LEU A 520 -29.43 16.51 -11.22
N TYR A 521 -29.50 17.79 -11.53
CA TYR A 521 -28.96 18.33 -12.78
C TYR A 521 -27.43 18.14 -12.82
N PRO A 522 -26.82 17.80 -13.95
CA PRO A 522 -25.43 17.34 -14.00
C PRO A 522 -24.46 18.54 -14.00
N PHE A 523 -24.37 19.25 -12.88
CA PHE A 523 -23.62 20.50 -12.74
C PHE A 523 -22.15 20.36 -13.19
N GLU A 524 -21.47 19.29 -12.78
CA GLU A 524 -20.08 19.00 -13.22
C GLU A 524 -19.96 18.85 -14.75
N ALA A 525 -20.89 18.14 -15.38
CA ALA A 525 -20.92 18.00 -16.84
C ALA A 525 -21.31 19.32 -17.54
N THR A 526 -22.02 20.22 -16.86
CA THR A 526 -22.33 21.56 -17.37
C THR A 526 -21.11 22.48 -17.31
N ILE A 527 -20.41 22.57 -16.18
CA ILE A 527 -19.19 23.41 -16.06
C ILE A 527 -18.02 22.88 -16.89
N ALA A 528 -18.03 21.60 -17.28
CA ALA A 528 -17.07 21.02 -18.20
C ALA A 528 -17.29 21.39 -19.69
N LYS A 529 -18.43 22.01 -20.05
CA LYS A 529 -18.70 22.44 -21.44
C LYS A 529 -17.83 23.65 -21.80
N PRO A 530 -17.14 23.67 -22.96
CA PRO A 530 -16.25 24.78 -23.35
C PRO A 530 -16.91 26.16 -23.47
N ASP A 531 -18.22 26.20 -23.65
CA ASP A 531 -19.07 27.38 -23.81
C ASP A 531 -19.90 27.71 -22.55
N CYS A 532 -19.65 27.05 -21.43
CA CYS A 532 -20.35 27.31 -20.19
C CYS A 532 -20.03 28.71 -19.65
N THR A 533 -21.04 29.59 -19.61
CA THR A 533 -20.94 30.87 -18.91
C THR A 533 -21.29 30.71 -17.43
N LEU A 534 -20.82 31.64 -16.60
CA LEU A 534 -21.25 31.73 -15.19
C LEU A 534 -22.78 31.77 -15.04
N VAL A 535 -23.49 32.46 -15.94
CA VAL A 535 -24.96 32.53 -15.92
C VAL A 535 -25.57 31.16 -16.21
N ASN A 536 -25.06 30.43 -17.21
CA ASN A 536 -25.51 29.09 -17.55
C ASN A 536 -25.23 28.10 -16.41
N ALA A 537 -24.07 28.18 -15.77
CA ALA A 537 -23.73 27.36 -14.62
C ALA A 537 -24.66 27.62 -13.42
N VAL A 538 -25.00 28.88 -13.14
CA VAL A 538 -25.91 29.26 -12.04
C VAL A 538 -27.37 28.85 -12.30
N GLU A 539 -27.83 28.82 -13.55
CA GLU A 539 -29.16 28.31 -13.89
C GLU A 539 -29.29 26.80 -13.63
N GLU A 540 -28.20 26.04 -13.79
CA GLU A 540 -28.15 24.58 -13.64
C GLU A 540 -27.89 24.11 -12.18
N ILE A 541 -27.99 25.01 -11.20
CA ILE A 541 -27.94 24.68 -9.77
C ILE A 541 -29.34 24.24 -9.30
N ASP A 542 -29.48 22.96 -8.99
CA ASP A 542 -30.75 22.36 -8.58
C ASP A 542 -31.06 22.61 -7.09
N ILE A 543 -31.99 23.54 -6.82
CA ILE A 543 -32.50 23.80 -5.46
C ILE A 543 -33.57 22.77 -5.05
N GLY A 544 -34.42 22.37 -6.00
CA GLY A 544 -35.59 21.55 -5.73
C GLY A 544 -35.21 20.11 -5.42
N GLY A 545 -34.39 19.50 -6.28
CA GLY A 545 -33.93 18.12 -6.13
C GLY A 545 -33.06 17.92 -4.89
N VAL A 546 -32.13 18.83 -4.61
CA VAL A 546 -31.32 18.79 -3.37
C VAL A 546 -32.21 18.84 -2.13
N THR A 547 -33.24 19.69 -2.13
CA THR A 547 -34.18 19.80 -0.99
C THR A 547 -35.04 18.55 -0.84
N LEU A 548 -35.51 17.95 -1.94
CA LEU A 548 -36.26 16.68 -1.92
C LEU A 548 -35.40 15.53 -1.34
N LEU A 549 -34.17 15.38 -1.83
CA LEU A 549 -33.23 14.35 -1.39
C LEU A 549 -32.89 14.49 0.09
N ARG A 550 -32.50 15.68 0.54
CA ARG A 550 -32.15 15.93 1.95
C ARG A 550 -33.35 15.77 2.87
N ALA A 551 -34.56 16.12 2.43
CA ALA A 551 -35.77 15.91 3.21
C ALA A 551 -36.12 14.42 3.35
N ALA A 552 -36.05 13.66 2.26
CA ALA A 552 -36.33 12.23 2.25
C ALA A 552 -35.27 11.44 3.03
N ALA A 553 -33.98 11.72 2.81
CA ALA A 553 -32.87 11.11 3.53
C ALA A 553 -32.85 11.48 5.02
N LYS A 554 -33.32 12.68 5.42
CA LYS A 554 -33.52 13.02 6.83
C LYS A 554 -34.60 12.14 7.47
N ASN A 555 -35.70 11.86 6.77
CA ASN A 555 -36.83 11.08 7.29
C ASN A 555 -36.79 9.61 6.82
N HIS A 556 -35.59 9.05 6.63
CA HIS A 556 -35.38 7.70 6.10
C HIS A 556 -35.96 6.58 6.98
N GLU A 557 -36.29 6.88 8.24
CA GLU A 557 -37.07 6.00 9.10
C GLU A 557 -38.43 5.63 8.46
N ARG A 558 -39.08 6.57 7.75
CA ARG A 558 -40.38 6.36 7.07
C ARG A 558 -40.31 6.44 5.55
N VAL A 559 -39.43 7.28 4.99
CA VAL A 559 -39.38 7.59 3.56
C VAL A 559 -38.25 6.84 2.87
N ILE A 560 -38.55 6.21 1.74
CA ILE A 560 -37.52 5.64 0.87
C ILE A 560 -37.09 6.71 -0.14
N VAL A 561 -35.83 7.14 -0.05
CA VAL A 561 -35.19 7.98 -1.07
C VAL A 561 -34.51 7.09 -2.12
N LEU A 562 -34.51 7.49 -3.39
CA LEU A 562 -33.76 6.83 -4.47
C LEU A 562 -33.08 7.89 -5.33
N SER A 563 -31.75 7.98 -5.21
CA SER A 563 -30.91 8.96 -5.90
C SER A 563 -30.27 8.46 -7.19
N ASP A 564 -30.20 7.14 -7.38
CA ASP A 564 -29.39 6.48 -8.42
C ASP A 564 -30.24 5.49 -9.22
N PRO A 565 -30.34 5.62 -10.57
CA PRO A 565 -31.02 4.65 -11.43
C PRO A 565 -30.52 3.20 -11.35
N ALA A 566 -29.31 2.95 -10.85
CA ALA A 566 -28.80 1.61 -10.62
C ALA A 566 -29.50 0.89 -9.45
N ASP A 567 -30.03 1.63 -8.47
CA ASP A 567 -30.71 1.06 -7.30
C ASP A 567 -32.17 0.65 -7.59
N TYR A 568 -32.74 1.08 -8.71
CA TYR A 568 -34.18 0.92 -9.00
C TYR A 568 -34.63 -0.55 -9.06
N SER A 569 -33.79 -1.45 -9.58
CA SER A 569 -34.11 -2.88 -9.68
C SER A 569 -34.03 -3.60 -8.32
N GLU A 570 -33.01 -3.29 -7.52
CA GLU A 570 -32.85 -3.79 -6.14
C GLU A 570 -34.03 -3.32 -5.27
N PHE A 571 -34.36 -2.03 -5.36
CA PHE A 571 -35.51 -1.46 -4.67
C PHE A 571 -36.84 -2.12 -5.09
N LEU A 572 -37.11 -2.28 -6.39
CA LEU A 572 -38.36 -2.93 -6.85
C LEU A 572 -38.47 -4.39 -6.38
N ALA A 573 -37.36 -5.13 -6.37
CA ALA A 573 -37.33 -6.49 -5.86
C ALA A 573 -37.70 -6.52 -4.37
N ALA A 574 -37.01 -5.71 -3.55
CA ALA A 574 -37.28 -5.59 -2.12
C ALA A 574 -38.70 -5.07 -1.80
N TRP A 575 -39.21 -4.12 -2.58
CA TRP A 575 -40.57 -3.57 -2.43
C TRP A 575 -41.64 -4.64 -2.68
N ARG A 576 -41.46 -5.46 -3.71
CA ARG A 576 -42.38 -6.55 -4.06
C ARG A 576 -42.31 -7.71 -3.06
N SER A 577 -41.10 -8.13 -2.65
CA SER A 577 -40.94 -9.23 -1.68
C SER A 577 -41.40 -8.85 -0.28
N GLY A 578 -41.18 -7.60 0.15
CA GLY A 578 -41.60 -7.08 1.45
C GLY A 578 -43.03 -6.55 1.52
N GLY A 579 -43.85 -6.74 0.49
CA GLY A 579 -45.25 -6.29 0.47
C GLY A 579 -45.44 -4.78 0.62
N GLY A 580 -44.48 -3.98 0.16
CA GLY A 580 -44.41 -2.52 0.37
C GLY A 580 -43.55 -2.07 1.55
N ILE A 581 -42.98 -3.00 2.32
CA ILE A 581 -42.07 -2.72 3.43
C ILE A 581 -40.62 -2.93 2.98
N ILE A 582 -39.78 -1.90 3.10
CA ILE A 582 -38.32 -1.97 2.85
C ILE A 582 -37.59 -2.10 4.19
N SER A 583 -36.48 -2.84 4.26
CA SER A 583 -35.70 -2.99 5.49
C SER A 583 -35.01 -1.68 5.93
N PRO A 584 -34.78 -1.44 7.24
CA PRO A 584 -34.05 -0.27 7.70
C PRO A 584 -32.65 -0.15 7.08
N SER A 585 -31.92 -1.26 6.96
CA SER A 585 -30.59 -1.30 6.32
C SER A 585 -30.63 -0.73 4.89
N LEU A 586 -31.62 -1.13 4.08
CA LEU A 586 -31.75 -0.66 2.70
C LEU A 586 -32.19 0.83 2.63
N ARG A 587 -33.04 1.30 3.57
CA ARG A 587 -33.36 2.73 3.69
C ARG A 587 -32.13 3.56 4.12
N ASN A 588 -31.31 3.04 5.03
CA ASN A 588 -30.06 3.67 5.48
C ASN A 588 -29.04 3.77 4.33
N LYS A 589 -28.87 2.70 3.53
CA LYS A 589 -28.05 2.68 2.31
C LYS A 589 -28.43 3.80 1.35
N PHE A 590 -29.72 3.94 1.04
CA PHE A 590 -30.17 4.97 0.11
C PHE A 590 -30.10 6.39 0.72
N ALA A 591 -30.35 6.54 2.02
CA ALA A 591 -30.17 7.81 2.73
C ALA A 591 -28.71 8.29 2.71
N LEU A 592 -27.76 7.37 2.92
CA LEU A 592 -26.33 7.63 2.79
C LEU A 592 -26.01 8.10 1.36
N LYS A 593 -26.38 7.34 0.32
CA LYS A 593 -26.18 7.72 -1.08
C LYS A 593 -26.76 9.12 -1.41
N ALA A 594 -27.93 9.46 -0.86
CA ALA A 594 -28.56 10.77 -1.08
C ALA A 594 -27.79 11.92 -0.41
N PHE A 595 -27.24 11.71 0.80
CA PHE A 595 -26.37 12.69 1.45
C PHE A 595 -24.99 12.78 0.80
N GLU A 596 -24.40 11.67 0.35
CA GLU A 596 -23.14 11.66 -0.41
C GLU A 596 -23.28 12.42 -1.73
N MET A 597 -24.34 12.15 -2.49
CA MET A 597 -24.60 12.84 -3.77
C MET A 597 -24.80 14.35 -3.57
N THR A 598 -25.54 14.78 -2.54
CA THR A 598 -25.74 16.20 -2.26
C THR A 598 -24.47 16.88 -1.71
N SER A 599 -23.66 16.18 -0.92
CA SER A 599 -22.34 16.65 -0.47
C SER A 599 -21.35 16.84 -1.62
N ALA A 600 -21.30 15.88 -2.56
CA ALA A 600 -20.50 15.99 -3.78
C ALA A 600 -20.95 17.16 -4.66
N TYR A 601 -22.26 17.33 -4.81
CA TYR A 601 -22.87 18.42 -5.60
C TYR A 601 -22.49 19.82 -5.06
N ASP A 602 -22.67 20.06 -3.76
CA ASP A 602 -22.29 21.34 -3.12
C ASP A 602 -20.76 21.54 -3.11
N SER A 603 -19.98 20.45 -3.09
CA SER A 603 -18.52 20.50 -3.22
C SER A 603 -18.07 20.93 -4.62
N ALA A 604 -18.75 20.47 -5.68
CA ALA A 604 -18.53 20.90 -7.05
C ALA A 604 -18.90 22.38 -7.25
N ILE A 605 -20.08 22.80 -6.76
CA ILE A 605 -20.54 24.20 -6.80
C ILE A 605 -19.54 25.10 -6.08
N SER A 606 -19.18 24.81 -4.83
CA SER A 606 -18.26 25.64 -4.05
C SER A 606 -16.85 25.70 -4.68
N SER A 607 -16.41 24.63 -5.36
CA SER A 607 -15.14 24.61 -6.08
C SER A 607 -15.16 25.49 -7.32
N TYR A 608 -16.25 25.46 -8.09
CA TYR A 608 -16.46 26.36 -9.22
C TYR A 608 -16.53 27.83 -8.77
N PHE A 609 -17.28 28.14 -7.70
CA PHE A 609 -17.33 29.50 -7.15
C PHE A 609 -15.96 29.97 -6.63
N ARG A 610 -15.16 29.12 -5.97
CA ARG A 610 -13.76 29.45 -5.60
C ARG A 610 -12.89 29.79 -6.81
N GLU A 611 -13.10 29.13 -7.95
CA GLU A 611 -12.40 29.45 -9.20
C GLU A 611 -12.86 30.78 -9.81
N GLN A 612 -14.17 31.04 -9.87
CA GLN A 612 -14.73 32.23 -10.52
C GLN A 612 -14.57 33.52 -9.69
N TYR A 613 -14.51 33.44 -8.35
CA TYR A 613 -14.61 34.62 -7.49
C TYR A 613 -13.50 34.80 -6.45
N ALA A 614 -12.70 33.76 -6.18
CA ALA A 614 -11.72 33.75 -5.09
C ALA A 614 -10.35 33.20 -5.54
N SER A 615 -10.01 33.31 -6.82
CA SER A 615 -8.79 32.74 -7.37
C SER A 615 -7.67 33.76 -7.63
N SER A 616 -6.43 33.39 -7.31
CA SER A 616 -5.23 34.26 -7.32
C SER A 616 -4.81 34.82 -8.69
N HIS A 617 -5.53 34.46 -9.75
CA HIS A 617 -5.28 34.91 -11.12
C HIS A 617 -6.29 35.99 -11.57
N LEU A 618 -7.33 36.24 -10.76
CA LEU A 618 -8.34 37.26 -11.02
C LEU A 618 -7.80 38.65 -10.65
N PRO A 619 -8.18 39.71 -11.39
CA PRO A 619 -7.97 41.09 -10.97
C PRO A 619 -8.62 41.40 -9.61
N GLN A 620 -8.07 42.36 -8.87
CA GLN A 620 -8.52 42.69 -7.51
C GLN A 620 -9.99 43.14 -7.48
N GLU A 621 -10.45 43.80 -8.52
CA GLU A 621 -11.82 44.26 -8.74
C GLU A 621 -12.81 43.14 -9.12
N GLN A 622 -12.34 41.93 -9.42
CA GLN A 622 -13.16 40.75 -9.72
C GLN A 622 -13.22 39.75 -8.55
N LEU A 623 -12.37 39.92 -7.53
CA LEU A 623 -12.42 39.11 -6.31
C LEU A 623 -13.65 39.49 -5.46
N ALA A 624 -14.46 38.49 -5.10
CA ALA A 624 -15.60 38.69 -4.19
C ALA A 624 -15.19 38.77 -2.71
N GLY A 625 -13.90 38.61 -2.40
CA GLY A 625 -13.36 38.55 -1.05
C GLY A 625 -11.87 38.20 -1.04
N GLU A 626 -11.45 37.42 -0.06
CA GLU A 626 -10.06 36.95 0.03
C GLU A 626 -9.74 35.87 -1.01
N VAL A 627 -8.47 35.76 -1.40
CA VAL A 627 -8.00 34.71 -2.33
C VAL A 627 -7.97 33.37 -1.61
N GLN A 628 -8.78 32.42 -2.08
CA GLN A 628 -8.91 31.05 -1.55
C GLN A 628 -8.26 29.98 -2.41
N ARG A 629 -7.98 30.26 -3.69
CA ARG A 629 -7.54 29.26 -4.67
C ARG A 629 -6.42 29.78 -5.57
N MET A 630 -5.35 29.01 -5.72
CA MET A 630 -4.29 29.23 -6.72
C MET A 630 -4.32 28.11 -7.77
N PRO A 631 -4.46 28.41 -9.08
CA PRO A 631 -4.30 27.42 -10.13
C PRO A 631 -2.81 27.02 -10.26
N LEU A 632 -2.55 25.74 -10.50
CA LEU A 632 -1.20 25.21 -10.67
C LEU A 632 -1.01 24.68 -12.09
N ARG A 633 0.20 24.78 -12.62
CA ARG A 633 0.52 24.37 -14.01
C ARG A 633 0.24 22.88 -14.28
N TYR A 634 0.41 22.05 -13.24
CA TYR A 634 0.20 20.60 -13.17
C TYR A 634 0.45 20.15 -11.72
N GLY A 635 0.11 18.90 -11.39
CA GLY A 635 0.30 18.25 -10.10
C GLY A 635 1.75 17.85 -9.84
N ALA A 636 2.00 16.68 -9.22
CA ALA A 636 3.37 16.22 -8.97
C ALA A 636 4.19 16.07 -10.28
N ASN A 637 3.53 15.72 -11.40
CA ASN A 637 4.16 15.55 -12.71
C ASN A 637 3.44 16.34 -13.82
N PRO A 638 4.09 16.70 -14.94
CA PRO A 638 3.50 17.48 -16.03
C PRO A 638 2.22 16.91 -16.67
N HIS A 639 1.97 15.60 -16.52
CA HIS A 639 0.75 14.95 -17.01
C HIS A 639 -0.44 15.08 -16.04
N GLN A 640 -0.24 15.50 -14.79
CA GLN A 640 -1.34 15.57 -13.83
C GLN A 640 -2.02 16.94 -13.95
N LYS A 641 -3.02 17.05 -14.83
CA LYS A 641 -3.78 18.28 -15.08
C LYS A 641 -5.29 18.00 -15.05
N PRO A 642 -6.13 18.90 -14.50
CA PRO A 642 -5.77 20.15 -13.84
C PRO A 642 -5.10 19.94 -12.47
N ALA A 643 -4.60 21.02 -11.87
CA ALA A 643 -4.08 21.02 -10.50
C ALA A 643 -4.30 22.40 -9.85
N GLN A 644 -4.48 22.43 -8.54
CA GLN A 644 -4.75 23.65 -7.77
C GLN A 644 -4.31 23.48 -6.32
N ALA A 645 -4.05 24.60 -5.64
CA ALA A 645 -3.97 24.68 -4.18
C ALA A 645 -5.13 25.56 -3.69
N PHE A 646 -5.86 25.15 -2.65
CA PHE A 646 -6.99 25.90 -2.13
C PHE A 646 -7.21 25.66 -0.65
N VAL A 647 -7.94 26.57 -0.01
CA VAL A 647 -8.57 26.39 1.31
C VAL A 647 -10.10 26.39 1.16
N THR A 648 -10.79 25.71 2.06
CA THR A 648 -12.26 25.74 2.13
C THR A 648 -12.81 26.88 2.99
N ASN A 649 -11.99 27.44 3.88
CA ASN A 649 -12.32 28.52 4.80
C ASN A 649 -11.17 29.55 4.89
N GLY A 650 -11.48 30.82 5.12
CA GLY A 650 -10.49 31.90 5.23
C GLY A 650 -9.79 32.23 3.91
N LYS A 651 -8.55 32.74 3.98
CA LYS A 651 -7.64 33.02 2.84
C LYS A 651 -6.56 31.94 2.68
N LEU A 652 -5.98 31.84 1.49
CA LEU A 652 -4.67 31.19 1.32
C LEU A 652 -3.63 31.92 2.20
N PRO A 653 -2.80 31.19 2.96
CA PRO A 653 -1.85 31.82 3.88
C PRO A 653 -0.64 32.44 3.17
N PHE A 654 -0.48 32.25 1.87
CA PHE A 654 0.66 32.78 1.10
C PHE A 654 0.23 33.46 -0.20
N LYS A 655 1.08 34.37 -0.69
CA LYS A 655 0.98 35.04 -1.99
C LYS A 655 2.31 34.98 -2.74
N ALA A 656 2.27 35.00 -4.07
CA ALA A 656 3.48 35.09 -4.89
C ALA A 656 3.85 36.55 -5.17
N LEU A 657 5.04 36.98 -4.74
CA LEU A 657 5.62 38.30 -5.03
C LEU A 657 6.40 38.33 -6.35
N ALA A 658 6.85 37.17 -6.82
CA ALA A 658 7.53 36.95 -8.10
C ALA A 658 7.42 35.48 -8.52
N GLY A 659 7.51 35.22 -9.83
CA GLY A 659 7.36 33.87 -10.39
C GLY A 659 5.99 33.25 -10.14
N SER A 660 5.89 31.92 -10.25
CA SER A 660 4.70 31.16 -9.87
C SER A 660 5.05 29.74 -9.41
N PRO A 661 4.54 29.28 -8.26
CA PRO A 661 4.86 27.97 -7.72
C PRO A 661 4.24 26.84 -8.55
N GLY A 662 4.93 25.69 -8.61
CA GLY A 662 4.33 24.41 -8.98
C GLY A 662 3.85 23.61 -7.76
N TYR A 663 3.20 22.47 -8.00
CA TYR A 663 2.70 21.59 -6.94
C TYR A 663 3.80 21.13 -5.97
N ILE A 664 4.92 20.59 -6.49
CA ILE A 664 6.07 20.18 -5.66
C ILE A 664 6.64 21.39 -4.89
N ASN A 665 6.69 22.58 -5.51
CA ASN A 665 7.19 23.77 -4.82
C ASN A 665 6.34 24.14 -3.60
N LEU A 666 5.02 23.91 -3.63
CA LEU A 666 4.17 24.11 -2.44
C LEU A 666 4.35 23.00 -1.41
N LEU A 667 4.57 21.75 -1.82
CA LEU A 667 4.92 20.67 -0.89
C LEU A 667 6.23 20.98 -0.15
N ASP A 668 7.28 21.40 -0.87
CA ASP A 668 8.54 21.83 -0.27
C ASP A 668 8.33 23.06 0.61
N ALA A 669 7.70 24.13 0.08
CA ALA A 669 7.54 25.41 0.79
C ALA A 669 6.77 25.30 2.11
N LEU A 670 5.65 24.56 2.13
CA LEU A 670 4.79 24.48 3.31
C LEU A 670 5.42 23.63 4.43
N ASN A 671 6.11 22.53 4.08
CA ASN A 671 6.87 21.76 5.07
C ASN A 671 8.10 22.54 5.57
N ALA A 672 8.84 23.17 4.65
CA ALA A 672 10.00 23.97 4.99
C ALA A 672 9.66 25.17 5.88
N TYR A 673 8.54 25.86 5.61
CA TYR A 673 8.10 26.99 6.42
C TYR A 673 7.67 26.56 7.82
N ALA A 674 6.90 25.48 7.94
CA ALA A 674 6.50 24.94 9.25
C ALA A 674 7.73 24.59 10.10
N LEU A 675 8.74 23.94 9.52
CA LEU A 675 10.01 23.63 10.17
C LEU A 675 10.74 24.89 10.68
N VAL A 676 10.91 25.92 9.85
CA VAL A 676 11.66 27.13 10.29
C VAL A 676 10.86 27.98 11.27
N SER A 677 9.53 27.95 11.19
CA SER A 677 8.64 28.59 12.16
C SER A 677 8.76 27.93 13.54
N GLU A 678 8.69 26.59 13.61
CA GLU A 678 8.86 25.87 14.88
C GLU A 678 10.29 25.98 15.43
N LEU A 679 11.32 26.04 14.59
CA LEU A 679 12.70 26.32 15.03
C LEU A 679 12.84 27.72 15.65
N GLN A 680 12.26 28.75 15.04
CA GLN A 680 12.30 30.10 15.62
C GLN A 680 11.46 30.18 16.91
N GLU A 681 10.32 29.49 16.98
CA GLU A 681 9.50 29.40 18.19
C GLU A 681 10.28 28.76 19.35
N ALA A 682 10.89 27.59 19.11
CA ALA A 682 11.59 26.83 20.14
C ALA A 682 12.93 27.45 20.57
N LEU A 683 13.67 28.09 19.65
CA LEU A 683 15.03 28.57 19.90
C LEU A 683 15.18 30.10 19.98
N GLN A 684 14.14 30.86 19.65
CA GLN A 684 14.17 32.34 19.61
C GLN A 684 15.31 32.92 18.75
N LEU A 685 15.71 32.17 17.72
CA LEU A 685 16.75 32.52 16.75
C LEU A 685 16.17 32.48 15.33
N PRO A 686 16.59 33.38 14.41
CA PRO A 686 16.24 33.27 13.00
C PRO A 686 16.71 31.92 12.44
N ALA A 687 15.83 31.22 11.73
CA ALA A 687 16.05 29.90 11.18
C ALA A 687 15.88 29.89 9.66
N ALA A 688 16.57 28.97 9.01
CA ALA A 688 16.49 28.75 7.57
C ALA A 688 16.56 27.27 7.23
N ALA A 689 15.93 26.89 6.13
CA ALA A 689 15.95 25.53 5.61
C ALA A 689 16.08 25.50 4.08
N SER A 690 16.77 24.48 3.59
CA SER A 690 16.93 24.14 2.18
C SER A 690 16.20 22.82 1.94
N PHE A 691 15.05 22.83 1.29
CA PHE A 691 14.25 21.64 0.99
C PHE A 691 14.43 21.15 -0.45
N LYS A 692 14.35 19.83 -0.62
CA LYS A 692 14.33 19.18 -1.93
C LYS A 692 13.51 17.88 -1.82
N HIS A 693 12.50 17.72 -2.67
CA HIS A 693 11.64 16.52 -2.71
C HIS A 693 10.98 16.19 -1.35
N VAL A 694 10.42 17.21 -0.70
CA VAL A 694 9.65 17.13 0.56
C VAL A 694 10.48 16.59 1.73
N SER A 695 11.76 16.95 1.77
CA SER A 695 12.67 16.75 2.92
C SER A 695 13.76 17.83 2.94
N PRO A 696 14.29 18.18 4.13
CA PRO A 696 15.41 19.09 4.25
C PRO A 696 16.70 18.46 3.72
N ALA A 697 17.33 19.10 2.72
CA ALA A 697 18.75 18.91 2.41
C ALA A 697 19.64 19.46 3.53
N GLY A 698 19.14 20.48 4.25
CA GLY A 698 19.68 20.96 5.51
C GLY A 698 18.78 22.03 6.14
N ALA A 699 18.94 22.22 7.45
CA ALA A 699 18.24 23.21 8.25
C ALA A 699 19.18 23.75 9.33
N ALA A 700 19.04 25.02 9.71
CA ALA A 700 19.88 25.65 10.72
C ALA A 700 19.25 26.90 11.37
N VAL A 701 19.80 27.29 12.52
CA VAL A 701 19.56 28.57 13.19
C VAL A 701 20.74 29.53 13.06
N GLY A 702 20.48 30.82 13.28
CA GLY A 702 21.38 31.94 13.00
C GLY A 702 22.53 32.14 13.98
N LEU A 703 23.37 31.12 14.17
CA LEU A 703 24.64 31.24 14.89
C LEU A 703 25.75 31.72 13.95
N GLU A 704 26.61 32.61 14.45
CA GLU A 704 27.73 33.20 13.70
C GLU A 704 28.63 32.14 13.05
N LEU A 705 29.14 32.44 11.85
CA LEU A 705 30.10 31.58 11.16
C LEU A 705 31.52 31.94 11.58
N ASN A 706 32.33 30.94 11.93
CA ASN A 706 33.78 31.15 12.01
C ASN A 706 34.39 31.25 10.58
N ASP A 707 35.65 31.69 10.48
CA ASP A 707 36.27 31.96 9.17
C ASP A 707 36.43 30.70 8.30
N VAL A 708 36.60 29.52 8.89
CA VAL A 708 36.61 28.25 8.14
C VAL A 708 35.22 27.94 7.60
N GLU A 709 34.16 28.12 8.40
CA GLU A 709 32.78 27.91 7.97
C GLU A 709 32.38 28.89 6.85
N LYS A 710 32.85 30.14 6.88
CA LYS A 710 32.65 31.10 5.78
C LYS A 710 33.20 30.54 4.46
N ILE A 711 34.39 29.92 4.47
CA ILE A 711 34.99 29.29 3.28
C ILE A 711 34.22 28.01 2.88
N VAL A 712 33.90 27.12 3.83
CA VAL A 712 33.20 25.84 3.57
C VAL A 712 31.80 26.04 2.98
N TYR A 713 31.12 27.12 3.37
CA TYR A 713 29.81 27.53 2.84
C TYR A 713 29.92 28.53 1.67
N GLY A 714 31.14 28.95 1.31
CA GLY A 714 31.43 29.85 0.20
C GLY A 714 30.77 31.21 0.36
N VAL A 715 30.86 31.81 1.55
CA VAL A 715 30.33 33.13 1.92
C VAL A 715 31.41 34.08 2.46
N ASP A 716 32.67 33.65 2.43
CA ASP A 716 33.88 34.45 2.67
C ASP A 716 34.07 35.60 1.65
N ASP A 717 33.50 35.44 0.45
CA ASP A 717 33.57 36.39 -0.66
C ASP A 717 32.49 37.49 -0.65
N LEU A 718 31.60 37.52 0.35
CA LEU A 718 30.55 38.53 0.45
C LEU A 718 31.06 39.86 1.01
N LYS A 719 30.50 40.96 0.48
CA LYS A 719 30.82 42.32 0.93
C LYS A 719 29.87 42.80 2.01
N GLU A 720 28.64 42.30 1.96
CA GLU A 720 27.59 42.51 2.94
C GLU A 720 27.91 41.72 4.23
N PRO A 721 27.84 42.33 5.42
CA PRO A 721 28.05 41.61 6.67
C PRO A 721 26.97 40.54 6.85
N LEU A 722 27.37 39.35 7.28
CA LEU A 722 26.44 38.24 7.50
C LEU A 722 25.54 38.53 8.72
N THR A 723 24.23 38.57 8.47
CA THR A 723 23.21 38.62 9.51
C THR A 723 22.98 37.21 10.10
N PRO A 724 22.30 37.08 11.25
CA PRO A 724 21.90 35.76 11.77
C PRO A 724 21.11 34.92 10.76
N LEU A 725 20.18 35.52 9.99
CA LEU A 725 19.41 34.81 8.97
C LEU A 725 20.29 34.38 7.78
N ALA A 726 21.25 35.21 7.35
CA ALA A 726 22.22 34.87 6.32
C ALA A 726 23.14 33.73 6.76
N CYS A 727 23.58 33.73 8.03
CA CYS A 727 24.32 32.61 8.64
C CYS A 727 23.49 31.32 8.67
N ALA A 728 22.22 31.40 9.07
CA ALA A 728 21.30 30.26 9.07
C ALA A 728 21.16 29.66 7.65
N TYR A 729 20.92 30.48 6.63
CA TYR A 729 20.79 29.96 5.26
C TYR A 729 22.12 29.40 4.71
N ALA A 730 23.26 30.04 5.02
CA ALA A 730 24.58 29.54 4.66
C ALA A 730 24.85 28.14 5.27
N ARG A 731 24.48 27.94 6.55
CA ARG A 731 24.54 26.62 7.23
C ARG A 731 23.59 25.60 6.59
N ALA A 732 22.31 25.97 6.42
CA ALA A 732 21.27 25.08 5.89
C ALA A 732 21.55 24.58 4.46
N ARG A 733 21.98 25.47 3.55
CA ARG A 733 22.48 25.08 2.21
C ARG A 733 23.86 24.40 2.28
N GLY A 734 24.65 24.76 3.28
CA GLY A 734 26.01 24.30 3.50
C GLY A 734 26.13 22.84 3.92
N ALA A 735 25.09 22.27 4.54
CA ALA A 735 25.03 20.86 4.95
C ALA A 735 25.33 19.92 3.77
N ASP A 736 24.51 19.97 2.72
CA ASP A 736 24.66 19.18 1.49
C ASP A 736 24.37 20.04 0.26
N ARG A 737 25.42 20.57 -0.36
CA ARG A 737 25.32 21.52 -1.48
C ARG A 737 24.77 20.88 -2.76
N MET A 738 25.03 19.58 -2.97
CA MET A 738 24.51 18.85 -4.12
C MET A 738 23.01 18.64 -3.97
N SER A 739 22.53 18.20 -2.81
CA SER A 739 21.10 18.06 -2.51
C SER A 739 20.37 19.40 -2.54
N SER A 740 21.03 20.50 -2.14
CA SER A 740 20.50 21.88 -2.25
C SER A 740 20.50 22.46 -3.68
N PHE A 741 20.90 21.71 -4.72
CA PHE A 741 20.86 22.21 -6.09
C PHE A 741 19.41 22.34 -6.58
N GLY A 742 18.94 23.57 -6.74
CA GLY A 742 17.52 23.85 -7.00
C GLY A 742 16.66 23.61 -5.76
N ASP A 743 17.16 23.98 -4.57
CA ASP A 743 16.40 23.97 -3.32
C ASP A 743 15.12 24.84 -3.39
N PHE A 744 14.13 24.49 -2.58
CA PHE A 744 13.15 25.47 -2.11
C PHE A 744 13.54 25.93 -0.72
N ILE A 745 13.65 27.23 -0.53
CA ILE A 745 14.20 27.84 0.68
C ILE A 745 13.04 28.27 1.58
N ALA A 746 13.15 28.02 2.88
CA ALA A 746 12.31 28.69 3.88
C ALA A 746 13.15 29.53 4.82
N LEU A 747 12.61 30.68 5.21
CA LEU A 747 13.19 31.64 6.15
C LEU A 747 12.14 31.97 7.22
N SER A 748 12.49 31.87 8.50
CA SER A 748 11.56 32.14 9.61
C SER A 748 11.30 33.63 9.84
N ALA A 749 12.25 34.48 9.40
CA ALA A 749 12.22 35.93 9.55
C ALA A 749 12.26 36.62 8.17
N PRO A 750 11.90 37.92 8.07
CA PRO A 750 11.92 38.64 6.81
C PRO A 750 13.29 38.59 6.13
N CYS A 751 13.31 38.29 4.83
CA CYS A 751 14.54 38.13 4.07
C CYS A 751 15.29 39.47 3.92
N ASP A 752 16.54 39.50 4.39
CA ASP A 752 17.43 40.66 4.27
C ASP A 752 18.33 40.60 3.03
N LEU A 753 19.03 41.71 2.76
CA LEU A 753 19.91 41.84 1.61
C LEU A 753 21.06 40.82 1.62
N ALA A 754 21.66 40.52 2.77
CA ALA A 754 22.78 39.57 2.87
C ALA A 754 22.32 38.14 2.48
N THR A 755 21.17 37.72 3.01
CA THR A 755 20.51 36.45 2.68
C THR A 755 20.16 36.41 1.19
N ALA A 756 19.52 37.46 0.66
CA ALA A 756 19.19 37.54 -0.76
C ALA A 756 20.43 37.51 -1.68
N LYS A 757 21.57 38.06 -1.25
CA LYS A 757 22.85 37.98 -1.97
C LYS A 757 23.40 36.56 -2.03
N ILE A 758 23.34 35.80 -0.93
CA ILE A 758 23.66 34.35 -0.94
C ILE A 758 22.74 33.62 -1.92
N ILE A 759 21.42 33.82 -1.82
CA ILE A 759 20.44 33.16 -2.71
C ILE A 759 20.69 33.52 -4.17
N SER A 760 20.98 34.79 -4.49
CA SER A 760 21.06 35.30 -5.87
C SER A 760 22.03 34.55 -6.77
N ARG A 761 23.18 34.13 -6.22
CA ARG A 761 24.31 33.51 -6.93
C ARG A 761 24.31 31.98 -6.94
N GLU A 762 23.37 31.36 -6.24
CA GLU A 762 23.23 29.91 -6.08
C GLU A 762 22.14 29.33 -7.01
N VAL A 763 22.06 28.01 -7.21
CA VAL A 763 20.92 27.41 -7.95
C VAL A 763 19.83 27.00 -6.97
N SER A 764 18.65 27.61 -7.14
CA SER A 764 17.47 27.50 -6.28
C SER A 764 16.18 27.58 -7.11
N ASP A 765 15.10 26.95 -6.66
CA ASP A 765 13.80 26.93 -7.31
C ASP A 765 12.81 27.97 -6.75
N GLY A 766 12.89 28.28 -5.45
CA GLY A 766 12.12 29.37 -4.85
C GLY A 766 12.46 29.63 -3.38
N VAL A 767 11.83 30.64 -2.81
CA VAL A 767 11.93 31.00 -1.38
C VAL A 767 10.57 31.36 -0.80
N ILE A 768 10.32 30.98 0.46
CA ILE A 768 9.18 31.39 1.28
C ILE A 768 9.68 32.04 2.58
N ALA A 769 9.08 33.17 2.96
CA ALA A 769 9.43 33.95 4.14
C ALA A 769 8.22 34.77 4.62
N PRO A 770 8.16 35.24 5.87
CA PRO A 770 7.08 36.11 6.34
C PRO A 770 7.17 37.55 5.80
N GLY A 771 8.25 37.89 5.07
CA GLY A 771 8.47 39.20 4.48
C GLY A 771 9.81 39.28 3.77
N TYR A 772 10.08 40.41 3.11
CA TYR A 772 11.32 40.71 2.38
C TYR A 772 11.62 42.21 2.51
N SER A 773 12.90 42.59 2.66
CA SER A 773 13.29 43.99 2.45
C SER A 773 13.14 44.38 0.98
N GLU A 774 13.02 45.67 0.67
CA GLU A 774 12.89 46.15 -0.71
C GLU A 774 14.10 45.74 -1.56
N GLU A 775 15.31 45.88 -1.02
CA GLU A 775 16.57 45.52 -1.68
C GLU A 775 16.72 44.00 -1.85
N ALA A 776 16.26 43.21 -0.86
CA ALA A 776 16.24 41.76 -0.94
C ALA A 776 15.28 41.30 -2.06
N LEU A 777 14.07 41.83 -2.10
CA LEU A 777 13.07 41.51 -3.12
C LEU A 777 13.53 41.91 -4.52
N GLU A 778 14.18 43.06 -4.66
CA GLU A 778 14.81 43.51 -5.92
C GLU A 778 15.88 42.53 -6.44
N VAL A 779 16.73 42.02 -5.54
CA VAL A 779 17.78 41.04 -5.89
C VAL A 779 17.15 39.72 -6.30
N LEU A 780 16.17 39.22 -5.56
CA LEU A 780 15.50 37.95 -5.83
C LEU A 780 14.66 37.98 -7.11
N LYS A 781 13.97 39.09 -7.41
CA LYS A 781 13.19 39.27 -8.65
C LYS A 781 14.04 39.19 -9.92
N LYS A 782 15.32 39.55 -9.87
CA LYS A 782 16.24 39.45 -11.03
C LYS A 782 16.62 38.00 -11.37
N LYS A 783 16.42 37.07 -10.43
CA LYS A 783 16.81 35.66 -10.54
C LYS A 783 15.90 34.87 -11.50
N LYS A 784 16.47 33.87 -12.20
CA LYS A 784 15.82 33.10 -13.29
C LYS A 784 15.08 33.99 -14.30
N ALA A 785 15.67 35.15 -14.64
CA ALA A 785 15.10 36.14 -15.57
C ALA A 785 13.64 36.53 -15.24
N GLY A 786 13.37 36.88 -13.98
CA GLY A 786 12.05 37.28 -13.51
C GLY A 786 11.14 36.12 -13.05
N LYS A 787 11.55 34.87 -13.28
CA LYS A 787 10.70 33.68 -13.06
C LYS A 787 10.98 32.94 -11.75
N TYR A 788 11.89 33.42 -10.92
CA TYR A 788 12.17 32.81 -9.61
C TYR A 788 10.98 32.96 -8.68
N CYS A 789 10.58 31.88 -8.01
CA CYS A 789 9.40 31.85 -7.16
C CYS A 789 9.71 32.49 -5.80
N VAL A 790 9.05 33.60 -5.49
CA VAL A 790 9.17 34.30 -4.20
C VAL A 790 7.81 34.34 -3.55
N LEU A 791 7.65 33.64 -2.43
CA LEU A 791 6.41 33.53 -1.67
C LEU A 791 6.51 34.33 -0.37
N GLU A 792 5.48 35.12 -0.07
CA GLU A 792 5.28 35.73 1.25
C GLU A 792 4.15 34.97 1.95
N ILE A 793 4.37 34.56 3.19
CA ILE A 793 3.42 33.80 4.00
C ILE A 793 3.03 34.58 5.27
N ASP A 794 1.77 34.46 5.67
CA ASP A 794 1.25 35.03 6.89
C ASP A 794 1.76 34.25 8.11
N PRO A 795 2.63 34.83 8.97
CA PRO A 795 3.18 34.13 10.12
C PRO A 795 2.14 33.86 11.22
N THR A 796 0.94 34.43 11.13
CA THR A 796 -0.16 34.20 12.09
C THR A 796 -1.07 33.04 11.69
N TYR A 797 -0.89 32.45 10.51
CA TYR A 797 -1.69 31.33 10.05
C TYR A 797 -1.41 30.05 10.85
N ASN A 798 -2.46 29.46 11.41
CA ASN A 798 -2.43 28.13 12.01
C ASN A 798 -3.34 27.18 11.20
N PRO A 799 -2.84 26.04 10.69
CA PRO A 799 -3.67 25.05 10.01
C PRO A 799 -4.69 24.39 10.95
N GLY A 800 -5.75 23.82 10.38
CA GLY A 800 -6.74 23.05 11.13
C GLY A 800 -6.15 21.79 11.78
N LYS A 801 -6.81 21.29 12.83
CA LYS A 801 -6.36 20.10 13.57
C LYS A 801 -6.38 18.82 12.73
N LEU A 802 -7.38 18.65 11.86
CA LEU A 802 -7.49 17.48 10.99
C LEU A 802 -6.83 17.76 9.63
N GLU A 803 -6.00 16.82 9.18
CA GLU A 803 -5.55 16.74 7.79
C GLU A 803 -6.20 15.56 7.08
N THR A 804 -6.32 15.64 5.76
CA THR A 804 -6.88 14.55 4.94
C THR A 804 -6.11 14.44 3.63
N ARG A 805 -5.74 13.22 3.26
CA ARG A 805 -5.03 12.91 2.02
C ARG A 805 -5.72 11.74 1.31
N GLN A 806 -5.66 11.71 -0.02
CA GLN A 806 -6.15 10.56 -0.78
C GLN A 806 -5.00 9.66 -1.23
N VAL A 807 -5.18 8.36 -1.08
CA VAL A 807 -4.27 7.31 -1.56
C VAL A 807 -5.12 6.30 -2.32
N PHE A 808 -4.86 6.11 -3.61
CA PHE A 808 -5.60 5.19 -4.48
C PHE A 808 -7.15 5.37 -4.42
N GLY A 809 -7.61 6.63 -4.34
CA GLY A 809 -9.03 6.98 -4.23
C GLY A 809 -9.63 6.88 -2.81
N VAL A 810 -8.91 6.27 -1.86
CA VAL A 810 -9.33 6.18 -0.46
C VAL A 810 -8.87 7.44 0.29
N SER A 811 -9.79 8.07 1.04
CA SER A 811 -9.47 9.22 1.90
C SER A 811 -8.97 8.75 3.26
N LEU A 812 -7.75 9.15 3.63
CA LEU A 812 -7.16 8.93 4.94
C LEU A 812 -7.17 10.25 5.72
N GLN A 813 -7.77 10.26 6.91
CA GLN A 813 -7.90 11.44 7.77
C GLN A 813 -7.27 11.17 9.13
N GLN A 814 -6.56 12.17 9.67
CA GLN A 814 -5.86 12.10 10.95
C GLN A 814 -5.76 13.49 11.59
N ASN A 815 -5.46 13.55 12.88
CA ASN A 815 -4.91 14.79 13.46
C ASN A 815 -3.53 15.08 12.82
N ARG A 816 -3.25 16.34 12.53
CA ARG A 816 -1.91 16.77 12.10
C ARG A 816 -0.90 16.57 13.23
N ASN A 817 0.38 16.42 12.89
CA ASN A 817 1.44 16.44 13.90
C ASN A 817 1.69 17.90 14.35
N ASP A 818 1.14 18.26 15.50
CA ASP A 818 1.30 19.54 16.19
C ASP A 818 2.16 19.46 17.47
N ALA A 819 2.80 18.31 17.73
CA ALA A 819 3.69 18.09 18.87
C ALA A 819 4.81 19.15 18.93
N LYS A 820 5.00 19.75 20.10
CA LYS A 820 6.04 20.77 20.34
C LYS A 820 7.37 20.10 20.67
N ILE A 821 8.45 20.61 20.08
CA ILE A 821 9.82 20.11 20.29
C ILE A 821 10.60 21.21 21.01
N THR A 822 10.65 21.11 22.33
CA THR A 822 11.29 22.08 23.22
C THR A 822 12.43 21.43 24.03
N ALA A 823 13.04 22.15 24.97
CA ALA A 823 14.15 21.61 25.77
C ALA A 823 13.70 20.48 26.70
N GLU A 824 12.46 20.56 27.18
CA GLU A 824 11.81 19.64 28.12
C GLU A 824 11.75 18.21 27.57
N LEU A 825 11.61 18.04 26.25
CA LEU A 825 11.61 16.74 25.57
C LEU A 825 12.90 15.91 25.80
N PHE A 826 14.00 16.59 26.13
CA PHE A 826 15.33 15.98 26.33
C PHE A 826 15.72 15.87 27.82
N SER A 827 14.78 16.10 28.73
CA SER A 827 15.00 16.04 30.18
C SER A 827 15.29 14.63 30.71
N ASN A 828 14.65 13.61 30.14
CA ASN A 828 14.81 12.21 30.54
C ASN A 828 16.13 11.60 30.00
N ILE A 829 17.21 11.81 30.75
CA ILE A 829 18.55 11.26 30.48
C ILE A 829 18.67 9.87 31.11
N VAL A 830 18.80 8.84 30.27
CA VAL A 830 18.79 7.42 30.67
C VAL A 830 20.19 6.80 30.77
N SER A 831 21.20 7.46 30.20
CA SER A 831 22.61 7.05 30.30
C SER A 831 23.21 7.37 31.68
N ALA A 832 24.03 6.47 32.22
CA ALA A 832 24.80 6.72 33.44
C ALA A 832 25.84 7.84 33.28
N ASN A 833 26.29 8.16 32.06
CA ASN A 833 27.22 9.28 31.84
C ASN A 833 26.54 10.67 32.02
N LYS A 834 26.98 11.40 33.04
CA LYS A 834 26.51 12.75 33.40
C LYS A 834 27.61 13.83 33.35
N ASP A 835 28.70 13.57 32.61
CA ASP A 835 29.84 14.49 32.52
C ASP A 835 29.53 15.70 31.62
N VAL A 836 29.28 16.85 32.25
CA VAL A 836 28.89 18.13 31.62
C VAL A 836 30.10 19.03 31.28
N SER A 837 31.30 18.47 31.09
CA SER A 837 32.55 19.23 30.92
C SER A 837 32.73 19.93 29.56
N ILE A 838 31.82 20.86 29.23
CA ILE A 838 32.00 21.86 28.16
C ILE A 838 31.82 23.27 28.74
N SER A 839 32.76 24.17 28.42
CA SER A 839 32.79 25.53 28.99
C SER A 839 31.67 26.41 28.43
N PRO A 840 30.96 27.20 29.27
CA PRO A 840 29.83 28.01 28.81
C PRO A 840 30.26 29.18 27.91
N SER A 841 29.72 29.23 26.69
CA SER A 841 29.87 30.34 25.76
C SER A 841 28.69 31.32 25.82
N ASN A 842 28.90 32.59 25.45
CA ASN A 842 28.11 33.77 25.89
C ASN A 842 26.70 33.95 25.26
N LEU A 843 26.03 32.91 24.78
CA LEU A 843 24.66 33.02 24.29
C LEU A 843 23.70 33.24 25.49
N LYS A 844 22.70 34.13 25.41
CA LYS A 844 21.66 34.31 26.45
C LYS A 844 20.29 33.85 25.92
N LEU A 845 19.79 32.73 26.44
CA LEU A 845 18.39 32.29 26.33
C LEU A 845 17.78 32.57 27.71
N THR A 846 16.52 33.01 27.73
CA THR A 846 15.92 33.71 28.86
C THR A 846 15.11 32.80 29.80
N THR A 847 15.53 31.55 29.96
CA THR A 847 14.84 30.56 30.81
C THR A 847 15.83 29.79 31.67
N ASP A 848 15.61 29.80 32.99
CA ASP A 848 16.39 29.11 34.01
C ASP A 848 16.04 27.61 34.05
N TRP A 849 16.45 26.83 33.04
CA TRP A 849 16.25 25.38 33.02
C TRP A 849 17.45 24.59 33.55
N ALA A 850 17.17 23.54 34.33
CA ALA A 850 18.15 22.74 35.07
C ALA A 850 18.41 21.34 34.47
N LEU A 851 18.46 21.22 33.14
CA LEU A 851 18.92 19.97 32.50
C LEU A 851 20.43 19.79 32.67
N GLN A 852 20.86 18.53 32.75
CA GLN A 852 22.27 18.12 32.78
C GLN A 852 22.94 18.13 31.37
N LEU A 853 22.22 18.60 30.34
CA LEU A 853 22.72 18.75 28.97
C LEU A 853 23.42 20.10 28.77
N PRO A 854 24.60 20.16 28.12
CA PRO A 854 25.16 21.41 27.64
C PRO A 854 24.21 22.10 26.67
N ARG A 855 24.06 23.41 26.82
CA ARG A 855 23.09 24.20 26.04
C ARG A 855 23.30 24.14 24.52
N GLU A 856 24.53 24.06 24.06
CA GLU A 856 24.85 23.90 22.63
C GLU A 856 24.28 22.57 22.10
N ALA A 857 24.35 21.49 22.89
CA ALA A 857 23.74 20.21 22.56
C ALA A 857 22.20 20.26 22.54
N VAL A 858 21.56 21.01 23.44
CA VAL A 858 20.09 21.20 23.42
C VAL A 858 19.64 21.95 22.16
N VAL A 859 20.36 23.00 21.76
CA VAL A 859 20.11 23.70 20.49
C VAL A 859 20.22 22.74 19.30
N ASP A 860 21.29 21.94 19.26
CA ASP A 860 21.50 20.97 18.18
C ASP A 860 20.46 19.83 18.19
N LEU A 861 20.02 19.36 19.37
CA LEU A 861 18.97 18.33 19.51
C LEU A 861 17.60 18.83 19.05
N ILE A 862 17.24 20.08 19.35
CA ILE A 862 16.03 20.73 18.83
C ILE A 862 16.13 20.85 17.30
N VAL A 863 17.27 21.32 16.76
CA VAL A 863 17.51 21.41 15.30
C VAL A 863 17.38 20.04 14.62
N ALA A 864 18.01 19.01 15.15
CA ALA A 864 17.95 17.65 14.62
C ALA A 864 16.52 17.10 14.66
N THR A 865 15.84 17.21 15.80
CA THR A 865 14.52 16.57 16.02
C THR A 865 13.41 17.27 15.24
N LEU A 866 13.42 18.62 15.16
CA LEU A 866 12.50 19.35 14.27
C LEU A 866 12.78 19.09 12.79
N ALA A 867 14.03 18.88 12.37
CA ALA A 867 14.32 18.46 11.01
C ALA A 867 13.68 17.10 10.67
N LEU A 868 13.70 16.16 11.60
CA LEU A 868 13.11 14.83 11.42
C LEU A 868 11.58 14.87 11.35
N LYS A 869 10.91 15.72 12.15
CA LYS A 869 9.46 15.96 12.09
C LYS A 869 8.95 16.30 10.67
N TYR A 870 9.80 16.92 9.84
CA TYR A 870 9.50 17.32 8.45
C TYR A 870 10.34 16.58 7.39
N THR A 871 10.93 15.45 7.76
CA THR A 871 11.65 14.54 6.83
C THR A 871 10.77 13.33 6.51
N GLN A 872 10.84 12.80 5.29
CA GLN A 872 10.14 11.54 4.97
C GLN A 872 10.79 10.37 5.75
N SER A 873 9.99 9.60 6.49
CA SER A 873 10.46 8.49 7.33
C SER A 873 10.90 7.24 6.54
N ASN A 874 11.74 6.35 7.09
CA ASN A 874 12.45 6.53 8.36
C ASN A 874 13.62 7.49 8.19
N SER A 875 13.87 8.30 9.21
CA SER A 875 14.81 9.42 9.16
C SER A 875 15.72 9.51 10.40
N VAL A 876 16.97 9.91 10.17
CA VAL A 876 18.01 10.09 11.21
C VAL A 876 18.81 11.34 10.87
N ALA A 877 19.07 12.19 11.86
CA ALA A 877 19.72 13.49 11.68
C ALA A 877 20.90 13.65 12.64
N TYR A 878 22.02 14.14 12.12
CA TYR A 878 23.20 14.57 12.85
C TYR A 878 23.26 16.09 12.79
N ALA A 879 23.39 16.75 13.93
CA ALA A 879 23.51 18.21 14.02
C ALA A 879 24.70 18.65 14.88
N LEU A 880 25.24 19.82 14.54
CA LEU A 880 26.35 20.47 15.23
C LEU A 880 26.34 21.98 14.94
N ARG A 881 26.53 22.82 15.97
CA ARG A 881 26.61 24.29 15.88
C ARG A 881 25.38 24.92 15.22
N GLY A 882 24.19 24.54 15.70
CA GLY A 882 22.89 25.03 15.28
C GLY A 882 22.49 24.59 13.87
N SER A 883 23.05 23.51 13.34
CA SER A 883 22.84 23.09 11.94
C SER A 883 22.80 21.58 11.79
N ILE A 884 21.95 21.10 10.89
CA ILE A 884 22.10 19.77 10.29
C ILE A 884 23.47 19.69 9.60
N ILE A 885 24.19 18.59 9.82
CA ILE A 885 25.46 18.26 9.15
C ILE A 885 25.39 16.95 8.37
N GLY A 886 24.41 16.09 8.68
CA GLY A 886 24.11 14.88 7.91
C GLY A 886 22.71 14.36 8.21
N LEU A 887 21.96 14.00 7.17
CA LEU A 887 20.56 13.61 7.30
C LEU A 887 20.20 12.50 6.31
N GLY A 888 19.50 11.49 6.82
CA GLY A 888 18.94 10.38 6.04
C GLY A 888 17.42 10.47 6.03
N ALA A 889 16.83 10.21 4.87
CA ALA A 889 15.40 10.32 4.59
C ALA A 889 14.92 9.12 3.76
N GLY A 890 13.65 8.75 3.90
CA GLY A 890 12.97 7.74 3.09
C GLY A 890 13.53 6.33 3.23
N GLN A 891 14.25 6.02 4.31
CA GLN A 891 14.93 4.73 4.47
C GLN A 891 14.02 3.68 5.12
N GLN A 892 14.24 2.41 4.79
CA GLN A 892 13.45 1.29 5.29
C GLN A 892 14.11 0.55 6.48
N SER A 893 15.40 0.77 6.71
CA SER A 893 16.16 0.16 7.81
C SER A 893 16.84 1.25 8.64
N ARG A 894 16.62 1.23 9.97
CA ARG A 894 17.15 2.25 10.90
C ARG A 894 18.67 2.36 10.79
N ILE A 895 19.40 1.24 10.83
CA ILE A 895 20.87 1.25 10.70
C ILE A 895 21.35 1.73 9.32
N HIS A 896 20.62 1.47 8.24
CA HIS A 896 20.97 2.04 6.93
C HIS A 896 20.76 3.57 6.92
N CYS A 897 19.70 4.06 7.55
CA CYS A 897 19.50 5.50 7.75
C CYS A 897 20.62 6.13 8.60
N THR A 898 20.96 5.52 9.74
CA THR A 898 22.06 5.97 10.61
C THR A 898 23.40 5.97 9.90
N ARG A 899 23.67 4.98 9.03
CA ARG A 899 24.89 4.91 8.21
C ARG A 899 24.93 5.98 7.12
N LEU A 900 23.82 6.22 6.43
CA LEU A 900 23.68 7.23 5.38
C LEU A 900 23.84 8.65 5.95
N ALA A 901 23.07 8.96 6.99
CA ALA A 901 23.11 10.26 7.67
C ALA A 901 24.51 10.55 8.25
N GLY A 902 25.12 9.55 8.92
CA GLY A 902 26.50 9.66 9.40
C GLY A 902 27.51 9.82 8.27
N GLY A 903 27.33 9.15 7.14
CA GLY A 903 28.22 9.30 5.97
C GLY A 903 28.16 10.70 5.36
N LYS A 904 26.98 11.34 5.37
CA LYS A 904 26.86 12.77 5.01
C LYS A 904 27.59 13.67 6.01
N ALA A 905 27.46 13.41 7.31
CA ALA A 905 28.19 14.15 8.36
C ALA A 905 29.71 14.00 8.22
N ASP A 906 30.20 12.81 7.90
CA ASP A 906 31.62 12.53 7.64
C ASP A 906 32.14 13.33 6.43
N ASN A 907 31.37 13.39 5.34
CA ASN A 907 31.71 14.17 4.15
C ASN A 907 31.64 15.69 4.39
N TRP A 908 30.63 16.18 5.14
CA TRP A 908 30.57 17.57 5.61
C TRP A 908 31.80 17.93 6.44
N TRP A 909 32.26 17.03 7.32
CA TRP A 909 33.44 17.29 8.13
C TRP A 909 34.74 17.25 7.32
N LEU A 910 34.86 16.33 6.35
CA LEU A 910 36.00 16.31 5.43
C LEU A 910 36.12 17.61 4.61
N ARG A 911 35.03 18.32 4.33
CA ARG A 911 35.08 19.65 3.69
C ARG A 911 35.81 20.72 4.52
N HIS A 912 35.96 20.50 5.83
CA HIS A 912 36.73 21.37 6.73
C HIS A 912 38.23 21.01 6.80
N HIS A 913 38.69 19.99 6.08
CA HIS A 913 40.09 19.59 6.06
C HIS A 913 40.94 20.62 5.31
N THR A 914 42.11 20.99 5.85
CA THR A 914 42.98 22.06 5.31
C THR A 914 43.25 21.92 3.82
N ARG A 915 43.61 20.72 3.34
CA ARG A 915 43.84 20.44 1.90
C ARG A 915 42.61 20.61 1.00
N VAL A 916 41.40 20.66 1.56
CA VAL A 916 40.14 20.94 0.82
C VAL A 916 39.90 22.45 0.75
N LEU A 917 40.15 23.17 1.85
CA LEU A 917 40.10 24.64 1.89
C LEU A 917 41.12 25.27 0.92
N GLU A 918 42.27 24.63 0.77
CA GLU A 918 43.41 25.08 -0.04
C GLU A 918 43.43 24.49 -1.48
N LEU A 919 42.32 23.93 -1.97
CA LEU A 919 42.28 23.33 -3.31
C LEU A 919 42.65 24.35 -4.40
N PRO A 920 43.66 24.05 -5.26
CA PRO A 920 44.26 25.02 -6.18
C PRO A 920 43.42 25.16 -7.46
N PHE A 921 42.20 25.69 -7.34
CA PHE A 921 41.29 25.93 -8.47
C PHE A 921 41.84 26.98 -9.43
N LYS A 922 41.76 26.71 -10.75
CA LYS A 922 42.09 27.70 -11.79
C LYS A 922 41.23 28.96 -11.64
N LYS A 923 41.82 30.11 -11.95
CA LYS A 923 41.09 31.37 -12.08
C LYS A 923 39.97 31.25 -13.11
N GLY A 924 38.74 31.51 -12.68
CA GLY A 924 37.53 31.50 -13.54
C GLY A 924 36.58 30.32 -13.35
N VAL A 925 36.97 29.26 -12.61
CA VAL A 925 36.08 28.14 -12.27
C VAL A 925 34.89 28.62 -11.43
N LYS A 926 33.67 28.25 -11.82
CA LYS A 926 32.42 28.74 -11.20
C LYS A 926 32.16 28.07 -9.85
N ARG A 927 31.37 28.74 -9.00
CA ARG A 927 30.99 28.26 -7.65
C ARG A 927 30.42 26.83 -7.65
N ALA A 928 29.51 26.52 -8.58
CA ALA A 928 28.92 25.18 -8.71
C ALA A 928 29.94 24.11 -9.16
N GLU A 929 30.85 24.45 -10.07
CA GLU A 929 31.93 23.57 -10.53
C GLU A 929 32.91 23.27 -9.37
N LYS A 930 33.27 24.29 -8.58
CA LYS A 930 34.07 24.11 -7.35
C LYS A 930 33.35 23.25 -6.31
N ALA A 931 32.04 23.42 -6.15
CA ALA A 931 31.26 22.66 -5.17
C ALA A 931 31.28 21.17 -5.49
N ASN A 932 30.89 20.78 -6.72
CA ASN A 932 30.94 19.39 -7.17
C ASN A 932 32.36 18.81 -7.09
N ALA A 933 33.38 19.58 -7.47
CA ALA A 933 34.77 19.11 -7.43
C ALA A 933 35.29 18.84 -6.01
N ILE A 934 34.89 19.66 -5.02
CA ILE A 934 35.13 19.41 -3.59
C ILE A 934 34.39 18.16 -3.13
N ASP A 935 33.12 18.02 -3.50
CA ASP A 935 32.26 16.95 -2.99
C ASP A 935 32.72 15.56 -3.52
N LEU A 936 33.19 15.49 -4.77
CA LEU A 936 33.90 14.31 -5.32
C LEU A 936 35.23 14.03 -4.58
N PHE A 937 36.03 15.07 -4.31
CA PHE A 937 37.32 14.92 -3.63
C PHE A 937 37.19 14.36 -2.21
N VAL A 938 36.16 14.80 -1.46
CA VAL A 938 35.89 14.26 -0.11
C VAL A 938 35.22 12.90 -0.17
N GLY A 939 34.35 12.63 -1.16
CA GLY A 939 33.73 11.31 -1.35
C GLY A 939 34.75 10.18 -1.47
N GLY A 940 35.87 10.42 -2.16
CA GLY A 940 36.98 9.47 -2.24
C GLY A 940 36.74 8.31 -3.22
N GLU A 941 35.83 8.49 -4.16
CA GLU A 941 35.59 7.58 -5.28
C GLU A 941 36.74 7.69 -6.30
N GLU A 942 37.11 6.57 -6.94
CA GLU A 942 38.13 6.57 -7.98
C GLU A 942 37.52 7.07 -9.30
N LEU A 943 37.83 8.31 -9.68
CA LEU A 943 37.37 8.90 -10.94
C LEU A 943 38.09 8.25 -12.13
N GLU A 944 37.34 7.92 -13.19
CA GLU A 944 37.87 7.32 -14.41
C GLU A 944 37.57 8.15 -15.68
N GLY A 945 38.27 7.83 -16.77
CA GLY A 945 37.99 8.32 -18.12
C GLY A 945 37.81 9.84 -18.25
N GLY A 946 36.71 10.24 -18.88
CA GLY A 946 36.40 11.65 -19.17
C GLY A 946 36.03 12.47 -17.93
N GLU A 947 35.43 11.85 -16.90
CA GLU A 947 35.08 12.54 -15.65
C GLU A 947 36.34 12.93 -14.88
N LYS A 948 37.33 12.02 -14.78
CA LYS A 948 38.64 12.34 -14.24
C LYS A 948 39.30 13.49 -14.98
N ALA A 949 39.36 13.44 -16.32
CA ALA A 949 39.97 14.50 -17.12
C ALA A 949 39.24 15.85 -16.95
N GLN A 950 37.91 15.84 -16.84
CA GLN A 950 37.12 17.05 -16.56
C GLN A 950 37.42 17.61 -15.16
N TRP A 951 37.45 16.76 -14.13
CA TRP A 951 37.74 17.17 -12.75
C TRP A 951 39.18 17.72 -12.62
N GLU A 952 40.18 17.01 -13.15
CA GLU A 952 41.58 17.45 -13.18
C GLU A 952 41.76 18.79 -13.91
N SER A 953 40.95 19.05 -14.95
CA SER A 953 41.00 20.31 -15.71
C SER A 953 40.66 21.56 -14.88
N LEU A 954 40.03 21.42 -13.71
CA LEU A 954 39.61 22.53 -12.85
C LEU A 954 40.76 23.10 -11.99
N PHE A 955 41.90 22.41 -11.89
CA PHE A 955 42.98 22.75 -10.94
C PHE A 955 44.26 23.22 -11.63
N GLU A 956 44.96 24.20 -11.03
CA GLU A 956 46.27 24.66 -11.49
C GLU A 956 47.35 23.57 -11.30
N THR A 957 47.25 22.83 -10.20
CA THR A 957 47.99 21.59 -9.94
C THR A 957 47.00 20.54 -9.47
N VAL A 958 46.95 19.36 -10.11
CA VAL A 958 46.02 18.29 -9.72
C VAL A 958 46.29 17.84 -8.28
N PRO A 959 45.32 17.97 -7.34
CA PRO A 959 45.55 17.61 -5.95
C PRO A 959 45.45 16.09 -5.78
N ALA A 960 46.46 15.49 -5.15
CA ALA A 960 46.44 14.07 -4.81
C ALA A 960 45.25 13.74 -3.87
N PRO A 961 44.66 12.53 -3.92
CA PRO A 961 43.59 12.14 -3.00
C PRO A 961 43.97 12.27 -1.51
N LEU A 962 42.97 12.39 -0.64
CA LEU A 962 43.15 12.27 0.81
C LEU A 962 43.41 10.80 1.17
N THR A 963 44.55 10.54 1.80
CA THR A 963 44.93 9.20 2.27
C THR A 963 44.02 8.69 3.38
N ALA A 964 43.99 7.37 3.59
CA ALA A 964 43.24 6.75 4.69
C ALA A 964 43.73 7.17 6.09
N GLU A 965 44.94 7.71 6.23
CA GLU A 965 45.46 8.25 7.50
C GLU A 965 45.02 9.71 7.72
N GLU A 966 45.09 10.56 6.69
CA GLU A 966 44.54 11.93 6.75
C GLU A 966 43.04 11.89 7.08
N ARG A 967 42.27 11.02 6.40
CA ARG A 967 40.84 10.84 6.65
C ARG A 967 40.55 10.42 8.10
N ARG A 968 41.30 9.44 8.64
CA ARG A 968 41.13 8.97 10.03
C ARG A 968 41.53 10.04 11.06
N SER A 969 42.69 10.66 10.89
CA SER A 969 43.19 11.69 11.82
C SER A 969 42.38 13.00 11.79
N HIS A 970 41.64 13.27 10.70
CA HIS A 970 40.67 14.36 10.64
C HIS A 970 39.33 13.96 11.26
N ALA A 971 38.83 12.75 10.99
CA ALA A 971 37.58 12.25 11.57
C ALA A 971 37.61 12.21 13.11
N THR A 972 38.75 11.88 13.73
CA THR A 972 38.90 11.90 15.20
C THR A 972 38.85 13.29 15.84
N LYS A 973 38.84 14.37 15.04
CA LYS A 973 38.67 15.76 15.51
C LYS A 973 37.22 16.24 15.51
N LEU A 974 36.29 15.47 14.94
CA LEU A 974 34.86 15.75 15.04
C LEU A 974 34.37 15.28 16.41
N ASP A 975 33.83 16.20 17.20
CA ASP A 975 33.30 15.92 18.53
C ASP A 975 32.11 16.83 18.85
N GLY A 976 31.35 16.49 19.89
CA GLY A 976 30.18 17.26 20.36
C GLY A 976 28.93 17.12 19.48
N VAL A 977 28.93 16.25 18.47
CA VAL A 977 27.80 16.06 17.55
C VAL A 977 26.60 15.45 18.29
N VAL A 978 25.39 15.87 17.93
CA VAL A 978 24.16 15.21 18.36
C VAL A 978 23.64 14.29 17.25
N CYS A 979 22.96 13.20 17.62
CA CYS A 979 22.21 12.36 16.71
C CYS A 979 20.77 12.24 17.21
N SER A 980 19.78 12.54 16.36
CA SER A 980 18.36 12.32 16.63
C SER A 980 17.78 11.28 15.65
N SER A 981 16.73 10.58 16.05
CA SER A 981 16.03 9.54 15.26
C SER A 981 14.52 9.65 15.41
N ASP A 982 13.77 9.55 14.30
CA ASP A 982 12.30 9.67 14.31
C ASP A 982 11.56 8.49 14.96
N ALA A 983 12.25 7.38 15.22
CA ALA A 983 11.78 6.28 16.06
C ALA A 983 12.95 5.64 16.82
N PHE A 984 12.64 4.73 17.74
CA PHE A 984 13.61 4.00 18.57
C PHE A 984 14.70 3.28 17.75
N PHE A 985 15.81 2.95 18.42
CA PHE A 985 16.87 2.13 17.84
C PHE A 985 16.60 0.64 18.09
N PRO A 986 16.41 -0.19 17.05
CA PRO A 986 16.16 -1.62 17.25
C PRO A 986 17.37 -2.38 17.80
N PHE A 987 18.58 -1.88 17.56
CA PHE A 987 19.83 -2.52 17.96
C PHE A 987 20.94 -1.49 18.28
N PRO A 988 21.93 -1.85 19.14
CA PRO A 988 23.07 -1.00 19.51
C PRO A 988 23.99 -0.60 18.36
N ASP A 989 23.90 -1.26 17.20
CA ASP A 989 24.72 -0.96 16.02
C ASP A 989 24.55 0.48 15.50
N ASN A 990 23.40 1.09 15.80
CA ASN A 990 23.11 2.50 15.57
C ASN A 990 23.98 3.41 16.44
N VAL A 991 24.06 3.13 17.74
CA VAL A 991 24.90 3.87 18.70
C VAL A 991 26.37 3.75 18.32
N HIS A 992 26.83 2.53 17.99
CA HIS A 992 28.19 2.29 17.51
C HIS A 992 28.49 2.97 16.16
N ARG A 993 27.49 3.18 15.28
CA ARG A 993 27.65 3.97 14.04
C ARG A 993 27.69 5.47 14.33
N ALA A 994 26.80 5.96 15.19
CA ALA A 994 26.72 7.36 15.58
C ALA A 994 28.05 7.83 16.18
N ARG A 995 28.60 7.04 17.13
CA ARG A 995 29.89 7.33 17.77
C ARG A 995 31.04 7.58 16.80
N LYS A 996 31.03 6.98 15.60
CA LYS A 996 32.11 7.14 14.60
C LYS A 996 32.14 8.52 13.95
N SER A 997 31.03 9.26 13.98
CA SER A 997 30.90 10.63 13.45
C SER A 997 30.84 11.67 14.58
N GLY A 998 31.65 11.49 15.63
CA GLY A 998 31.80 12.47 16.71
C GLY A 998 30.60 12.63 17.65
N VAL A 999 29.64 11.70 17.64
CA VAL A 999 28.41 11.83 18.44
C VAL A 999 28.71 11.69 19.94
N LYS A 1000 28.17 12.65 20.70
CA LYS A 1000 28.21 12.77 22.16
C LYS A 1000 26.83 12.77 22.81
N TYR A 1001 25.80 13.14 22.05
CA TYR A 1001 24.41 13.24 22.52
C TYR A 1001 23.50 12.47 21.58
N LEU A 1002 22.63 11.62 22.12
CA LEU A 1002 21.70 10.80 21.36
C LEU A 1002 20.27 11.05 21.85
N ALA A 1003 19.34 11.30 20.93
CA ALA A 1003 17.91 11.36 21.21
C ALA A 1003 17.14 10.40 20.30
N ALA A 1004 16.21 9.66 20.89
CA ALA A 1004 15.21 8.88 20.17
C ALA A 1004 14.01 8.61 21.10
N PRO A 1005 12.84 8.28 20.52
CA PRO A 1005 11.79 7.58 21.26
C PRO A 1005 12.31 6.26 21.84
N GLY A 1006 11.74 5.82 22.95
CA GLY A 1006 11.99 4.49 23.54
C GLY A 1006 10.98 3.45 23.07
N GLY A 1007 10.94 2.31 23.77
CA GLY A 1007 10.02 1.20 23.53
C GLY A 1007 10.59 0.08 22.66
N SER A 1008 11.91 0.01 22.52
CA SER A 1008 12.59 -1.18 21.99
C SER A 1008 12.77 -2.22 23.09
N VAL A 1009 12.50 -3.49 22.80
CA VAL A 1009 12.93 -4.60 23.69
C VAL A 1009 14.46 -4.67 23.86
N MET A 1010 15.22 -3.92 23.05
CA MET A 1010 16.67 -3.79 23.10
C MET A 1010 17.15 -2.43 23.67
N ASP A 1011 16.26 -1.60 24.25
CA ASP A 1011 16.64 -0.28 24.77
C ASP A 1011 17.77 -0.37 25.81
N ALA A 1012 17.72 -1.33 26.74
CA ALA A 1012 18.77 -1.54 27.75
C ALA A 1012 20.16 -1.79 27.14
N GLU A 1013 20.25 -2.56 26.05
CA GLU A 1013 21.52 -2.78 25.34
C GLU A 1013 21.95 -1.54 24.52
N CYS A 1014 21.01 -0.73 24.04
CA CYS A 1014 21.31 0.54 23.37
C CYS A 1014 21.83 1.60 24.36
N ILE A 1015 21.23 1.70 25.55
CA ILE A 1015 21.65 2.56 26.65
C ILE A 1015 23.04 2.16 27.13
N LYS A 1016 23.26 0.86 27.37
CA LYS A 1016 24.57 0.29 27.72
C LYS A 1016 25.65 0.62 26.67
N ALA A 1017 25.34 0.51 25.38
CA ALA A 1017 26.27 0.91 24.31
C ALA A 1017 26.53 2.43 24.29
N ALA A 1018 25.57 3.26 24.70
CA ALA A 1018 25.79 4.70 24.86
C ALA A 1018 26.76 4.97 26.03
N ASP A 1019 26.55 4.30 27.18
CA ASP A 1019 27.43 4.39 28.35
C ASP A 1019 28.86 3.89 28.08
N GLU A 1020 29.02 2.76 27.41
CA GLU A 1020 30.32 2.24 26.94
C GLU A 1020 31.12 3.27 26.11
N HIS A 1021 30.40 4.11 25.36
CA HIS A 1021 30.99 5.16 24.52
C HIS A 1021 31.01 6.55 25.14
N ARG A 1022 30.53 6.69 26.39
CA ARG A 1022 30.31 7.97 27.09
C ARG A 1022 29.47 8.95 26.26
N ILE A 1023 28.42 8.43 25.65
CA ILE A 1023 27.39 9.21 24.97
C ILE A 1023 26.25 9.44 25.96
N MET A 1024 25.83 10.70 26.12
CA MET A 1024 24.65 11.02 26.90
C MET A 1024 23.40 10.75 26.05
N SER A 1025 22.52 9.87 26.52
CA SER A 1025 21.34 9.41 25.78
C SER A 1025 20.08 9.88 26.48
N THR A 1026 19.17 10.51 25.71
CA THR A 1026 17.85 10.93 26.17
C THR A 1026 16.77 10.09 25.49
N ILE A 1027 15.87 9.51 26.28
CA ILE A 1027 14.67 8.86 25.75
C ILE A 1027 13.50 9.83 25.89
N SER A 1028 13.03 10.36 24.76
CA SER A 1028 11.89 11.26 24.75
C SER A 1028 10.61 10.47 25.02
N VAL A 1029 10.06 10.60 26.23
CA VAL A 1029 8.67 10.24 26.52
C VAL A 1029 7.81 11.44 26.12
N PRO A 1030 6.78 11.28 25.26
CA PRO A 1030 6.02 12.43 24.79
C PRO A 1030 5.18 13.08 25.90
N GLU A 1031 5.09 14.40 25.90
CA GLU A 1031 4.38 15.19 26.92
C GLU A 1031 2.88 14.82 27.00
N HIS A 1032 2.25 14.55 25.86
CA HIS A 1032 0.87 14.05 25.78
C HIS A 1032 0.66 12.67 26.42
N LEU A 1033 1.73 11.89 26.65
CA LEU A 1033 1.64 10.64 27.39
C LEU A 1033 1.39 10.91 28.88
N TRP A 1034 2.01 11.95 29.44
CA TRP A 1034 1.80 12.32 30.85
C TRP A 1034 0.38 12.84 31.08
N GLU A 1035 -0.11 13.75 30.21
CA GLU A 1035 -1.49 14.24 30.28
C GLU A 1035 -2.52 13.13 30.11
N ALA A 1036 -2.27 12.17 29.21
CA ALA A 1036 -3.10 10.99 29.06
C ALA A 1036 -3.09 10.14 30.34
N LEU A 1037 -1.93 9.93 30.97
CA LEU A 1037 -1.78 9.03 32.13
C LEU A 1037 -2.25 9.64 33.46
N ALA A 1038 -2.19 10.96 33.64
CA ALA A 1038 -2.53 11.61 34.91
C ALA A 1038 -3.95 11.30 35.44
N PRO A 1039 -5.04 11.28 34.64
CA PRO A 1039 -6.38 10.87 35.08
C PRO A 1039 -6.43 9.48 35.75
N LEU A 1040 -5.57 8.55 35.31
CA LEU A 1040 -5.57 7.17 35.81
C LEU A 1040 -5.15 7.03 37.27
N THR A 1041 -4.39 8.00 37.81
CA THR A 1041 -3.97 8.03 39.23
C THR A 1041 -5.15 8.02 40.20
N LYS A 1042 -6.31 8.51 39.76
CA LYS A 1042 -7.54 8.66 40.54
C LYS A 1042 -8.48 7.47 40.41
N LEU A 1043 -8.16 6.51 39.54
CA LEU A 1043 -8.97 5.32 39.29
C LEU A 1043 -8.47 4.14 40.11
N GLU A 1044 -9.36 3.17 40.37
CA GLU A 1044 -8.97 1.83 40.83
C GLU A 1044 -8.71 0.94 39.61
N ILE A 1045 -7.44 0.59 39.43
CA ILE A 1045 -6.87 -0.13 38.30
C ILE A 1045 -6.36 -1.47 38.81
N GLU A 1046 -6.61 -2.53 38.04
CA GLU A 1046 -6.12 -3.88 38.33
C GLU A 1046 -5.17 -4.36 37.21
N PRO A 1047 -4.15 -5.16 37.54
CA PRO A 1047 -3.85 -5.70 38.86
C PRO A 1047 -3.22 -4.66 39.81
N SER A 1048 -3.19 -4.94 41.11
CA SER A 1048 -2.70 -3.99 42.15
C SER A 1048 -1.25 -3.52 41.94
N GLU A 1049 -0.44 -4.33 41.29
CA GLU A 1049 0.93 -4.05 40.88
C GLU A 1049 0.96 -2.93 39.82
N LEU A 1050 -0.03 -2.90 38.92
CA LEU A 1050 -0.17 -1.83 37.93
C LEU A 1050 -0.61 -0.53 38.59
N GLN A 1051 -1.56 -0.58 39.54
CA GLN A 1051 -1.90 0.58 40.36
C GLN A 1051 -0.68 1.09 41.13
N THR A 1052 0.14 0.18 41.68
CA THR A 1052 1.34 0.54 42.46
C THR A 1052 2.36 1.24 41.57
N LEU A 1053 2.71 0.68 40.41
CA LEU A 1053 3.58 1.34 39.43
C LEU A 1053 3.03 2.70 38.99
N LEU A 1054 1.71 2.81 38.78
CA LEU A 1054 1.07 4.06 38.40
C LEU A 1054 1.14 5.11 39.51
N ARG A 1055 0.97 4.71 40.78
CA ARG A 1055 1.14 5.59 41.94
C ARG A 1055 2.60 5.94 42.23
N GLU A 1056 3.54 5.03 42.01
CA GLU A 1056 4.97 5.28 42.24
C GLU A 1056 5.59 6.20 41.19
N HIS A 1057 5.18 6.10 39.92
CA HIS A 1057 5.78 6.85 38.81
C HIS A 1057 4.97 8.07 38.34
N ILE A 1058 3.65 8.14 38.61
CA ILE A 1058 2.79 9.24 38.13
C ILE A 1058 2.29 10.16 39.27
N GLU A 1059 2.13 9.66 40.49
CA GLU A 1059 1.54 10.44 41.61
C GLU A 1059 2.49 11.45 42.29
N PRO A 1060 3.82 11.20 42.45
CA PRO A 1060 4.74 12.16 43.07
C PRO A 1060 5.11 13.33 42.16
N THR A 1061 4.95 13.16 40.85
CA THR A 1061 5.56 13.96 39.79
C THR A 1061 4.60 14.98 39.17
N ILE A 1062 3.46 15.22 39.82
CA ILE A 1062 2.51 16.30 39.50
C ILE A 1062 3.12 17.71 39.71
N GLU A 1063 4.22 17.82 40.48
CA GLU A 1063 4.97 19.07 40.69
C GLU A 1063 6.40 19.08 40.08
N GLU A 1064 6.93 17.95 39.58
CA GLU A 1064 8.27 17.84 38.96
C GLU A 1064 8.24 17.01 37.66
N THR A 1065 8.51 17.62 36.51
CA THR A 1065 8.28 17.04 35.16
C THR A 1065 9.38 16.09 34.64
N SER A 1066 10.09 15.37 35.52
CA SER A 1066 11.34 14.65 35.13
C SER A 1066 11.45 13.18 35.56
N ALA A 1067 10.36 12.46 35.78
CA ALA A 1067 10.40 11.01 36.07
C ALA A 1067 10.26 10.14 34.81
N GLU A 1068 11.04 9.05 34.78
CA GLU A 1068 10.99 8.02 33.74
C GLU A 1068 9.74 7.14 33.90
N ILE A 1069 8.94 7.01 32.84
CA ILE A 1069 7.72 6.17 32.81
C ILE A 1069 8.10 4.75 32.37
N PRO A 1070 7.96 3.71 33.20
CA PRO A 1070 8.38 2.35 32.84
C PRO A 1070 7.61 1.78 31.64
N TYR A 1071 8.29 1.02 30.80
CA TYR A 1071 7.66 0.29 29.70
C TYR A 1071 6.58 -0.70 30.18
N ASP A 1072 6.78 -1.31 31.35
CA ASP A 1072 5.79 -2.21 31.98
C ASP A 1072 4.54 -1.45 32.45
N LEU A 1073 4.67 -0.17 32.82
CA LEU A 1073 3.54 0.70 33.13
C LEU A 1073 2.78 1.08 31.84
N ILE A 1074 3.50 1.51 30.80
CA ILE A 1074 2.92 1.84 29.47
C ILE A 1074 2.16 0.65 28.88
N THR A 1075 2.77 -0.53 28.86
CA THR A 1075 2.14 -1.74 28.29
C THR A 1075 1.11 -2.36 29.22
N GLY A 1076 1.28 -2.23 30.54
CA GLY A 1076 0.28 -2.63 31.53
C GLY A 1076 -1.01 -1.82 31.39
N ILE A 1077 -0.91 -0.51 31.26
CA ILE A 1077 -2.05 0.39 31.04
C ILE A 1077 -2.72 0.10 29.70
N ALA A 1078 -1.96 -0.12 28.63
CA ALA A 1078 -2.51 -0.48 27.34
C ALA A 1078 -3.31 -1.80 27.38
N ARG A 1079 -2.80 -2.80 28.11
CA ARG A 1079 -3.49 -4.08 28.35
C ARG A 1079 -4.74 -3.91 29.21
N TRP A 1080 -4.65 -3.13 30.29
CA TRP A 1080 -5.79 -2.85 31.17
C TRP A 1080 -6.89 -2.06 30.44
N ALA A 1081 -6.56 -0.97 29.73
CA ALA A 1081 -7.49 -0.22 28.91
C ALA A 1081 -8.05 -1.03 27.71
N GLY A 1082 -7.32 -2.06 27.28
CA GLY A 1082 -7.80 -3.08 26.34
C GLY A 1082 -8.75 -4.12 26.95
N SER A 1083 -8.72 -4.31 28.27
CA SER A 1083 -9.60 -5.24 28.99
C SER A 1083 -11.03 -4.69 29.12
N GLU A 1084 -11.99 -5.56 29.38
CA GLU A 1084 -13.39 -5.20 29.56
C GLU A 1084 -13.60 -4.31 30.79
N LYS A 1085 -13.08 -4.72 31.95
CA LYS A 1085 -13.09 -3.93 33.20
C LYS A 1085 -12.47 -2.55 33.01
N GLY A 1086 -11.31 -2.45 32.35
CA GLY A 1086 -10.67 -1.16 32.08
C GLY A 1086 -11.45 -0.28 31.09
N LYS A 1087 -12.07 -0.87 30.05
CA LYS A 1087 -12.96 -0.13 29.14
C LYS A 1087 -14.15 0.48 29.86
N ASP A 1088 -14.75 -0.27 30.78
CA ASP A 1088 -15.93 0.19 31.51
C ASP A 1088 -15.58 1.22 32.59
N THR A 1089 -14.48 1.03 33.32
CA THR A 1089 -13.94 2.04 34.26
C THR A 1089 -13.59 3.35 33.54
N LEU A 1090 -12.95 3.29 32.36
CA LEU A 1090 -12.63 4.49 31.58
C LEU A 1090 -13.88 5.20 31.05
N LYS A 1091 -14.84 4.45 30.48
CA LYS A 1091 -16.10 5.02 29.99
C LYS A 1091 -16.93 5.66 31.11
N ALA A 1092 -16.97 5.06 32.29
CA ALA A 1092 -17.72 5.59 33.45
C ALA A 1092 -17.24 6.99 33.87
N GLU A 1093 -15.94 7.25 33.69
CA GLU A 1093 -15.27 8.53 34.01
C GLU A 1093 -15.13 9.45 32.78
N GLY A 1094 -15.77 9.11 31.65
CA GLY A 1094 -15.78 9.93 30.43
C GLY A 1094 -14.47 9.90 29.62
N LEU A 1095 -13.60 8.92 29.86
CA LEU A 1095 -12.32 8.72 29.17
C LEU A 1095 -12.48 7.72 28.01
N ASP A 1096 -11.83 7.96 26.87
CA ASP A 1096 -11.90 7.07 25.69
C ASP A 1096 -10.93 5.87 25.80
N PRO A 1097 -11.41 4.62 25.93
CA PRO A 1097 -10.52 3.45 26.07
C PRO A 1097 -9.62 3.20 24.85
N ILE A 1098 -9.96 3.71 23.67
CA ILE A 1098 -9.14 3.54 22.46
C ILE A 1098 -7.87 4.38 22.58
N SER A 1099 -7.99 5.65 22.99
CA SER A 1099 -6.86 6.52 23.28
C SER A 1099 -5.89 5.91 24.31
N TYR A 1100 -6.41 5.22 25.34
CA TYR A 1100 -5.59 4.57 26.37
C TYR A 1100 -4.96 3.24 25.93
N SER A 1101 -5.65 2.42 25.14
CA SER A 1101 -5.07 1.19 24.59
C SER A 1101 -4.02 1.44 23.48
N LEU A 1102 -4.03 2.64 22.88
CA LEU A 1102 -3.04 3.09 21.90
C LEU A 1102 -1.86 3.87 22.52
N ILE A 1103 -1.76 3.98 23.85
CA ILE A 1103 -0.65 4.65 24.55
C ILE A 1103 0.76 4.21 24.07
N PRO A 1104 1.06 2.92 23.79
CA PRO A 1104 2.35 2.53 23.21
C PRO A 1104 2.59 3.17 21.83
N LEU A 1105 1.55 3.24 20.99
CA LEU A 1105 1.62 3.90 19.68
C LEU A 1105 1.87 5.41 19.84
N LEU A 1106 1.19 6.05 20.80
CA LEU A 1106 1.35 7.47 21.14
C LEU A 1106 2.71 7.79 21.78
N ALA A 1107 3.32 6.82 22.47
CA ALA A 1107 4.68 6.85 23.00
C ALA A 1107 5.77 6.63 21.94
N GLY A 1108 5.40 6.42 20.66
CA GLY A 1108 6.33 6.23 19.55
C GLY A 1108 6.75 4.78 19.29
N THR A 1109 6.11 3.78 19.91
CA THR A 1109 6.50 2.38 19.74
C THR A 1109 5.84 1.76 18.49
N THR A 1110 6.54 1.78 17.36
CA THR A 1110 6.19 0.90 16.22
C THR A 1110 6.54 -0.54 16.57
N PHE A 1111 5.54 -1.39 16.79
CA PHE A 1111 5.71 -2.77 17.23
C PHE A 1111 6.70 -3.59 16.37
N ALA A 1112 7.64 -4.26 17.04
CA ALA A 1112 8.34 -5.44 16.53
C ALA A 1112 8.11 -6.59 17.53
N PRO A 1113 7.79 -7.82 17.08
CA PRO A 1113 7.47 -8.93 17.99
C PRO A 1113 8.69 -9.38 18.80
N SER A 1114 8.47 -9.63 20.10
CA SER A 1114 9.52 -9.84 21.10
C SER A 1114 10.07 -11.28 21.17
N SER A 1115 11.40 -11.38 21.22
CA SER A 1115 12.23 -12.43 21.86
C SER A 1115 11.97 -13.93 21.59
N LYS A 1116 12.98 -14.59 21.01
CA LYS A 1116 13.27 -16.03 21.18
C LYS A 1116 14.31 -16.26 22.31
N PRO A 1117 14.36 -17.44 22.96
CA PRO A 1117 15.44 -17.83 23.86
C PRO A 1117 16.79 -18.07 23.12
N PRO A 1118 17.94 -18.09 23.83
CA PRO A 1118 19.26 -18.14 23.22
C PRO A 1118 19.59 -19.49 22.55
N PRO A 1119 20.48 -19.50 21.53
CA PRO A 1119 20.80 -20.70 20.77
C PRO A 1119 21.78 -21.65 21.50
N PRO A 1120 21.73 -22.97 21.22
CA PRO A 1120 22.76 -23.92 21.63
C PRO A 1120 24.10 -23.68 20.88
N PRO A 1121 25.23 -24.25 21.34
CA PRO A 1121 26.54 -24.04 20.72
C PRO A 1121 26.59 -24.54 19.25
N PRO A 1122 27.48 -23.98 18.42
CA PRO A 1122 27.36 -24.07 16.97
C PRO A 1122 27.81 -25.44 16.40
N PRO A 1123 27.03 -26.04 15.49
CA PRO A 1123 27.56 -26.92 14.45
C PRO A 1123 28.16 -26.11 13.29
N GLU A 1124 29.00 -26.74 12.48
CA GLU A 1124 29.88 -26.07 11.51
C GLU A 1124 29.16 -25.51 10.26
N TYR A 1125 29.63 -24.33 9.82
CA TYR A 1125 29.54 -23.75 8.47
C TYR A 1125 28.14 -23.43 7.90
N ASP A 1126 27.79 -22.13 7.87
CA ASP A 1126 26.52 -21.61 7.33
C ASP A 1126 26.71 -20.83 6.01
N SER A 1127 25.72 -20.92 5.11
CA SER A 1127 25.67 -20.40 3.74
C SER A 1127 24.86 -19.10 3.60
N SER A 1128 24.76 -18.32 4.67
CA SER A 1128 23.75 -17.24 4.79
C SER A 1128 24.09 -15.90 4.11
N GLU A 1129 25.32 -15.67 3.64
CA GLU A 1129 25.66 -14.45 2.90
C GLU A 1129 25.05 -14.41 1.49
N ASP A 1130 25.06 -15.52 0.74
CA ASP A 1130 24.57 -15.57 -0.64
C ASP A 1130 23.06 -15.30 -0.73
N ARG A 1131 22.26 -15.75 0.26
CA ARG A 1131 20.82 -15.44 0.32
C ARG A 1131 20.53 -13.95 0.48
N ARG A 1132 21.34 -13.21 1.26
CA ARG A 1132 21.15 -11.77 1.45
C ARG A 1132 21.50 -10.97 0.20
N ALA A 1133 22.55 -11.38 -0.52
CA ALA A 1133 22.90 -10.79 -1.81
C ALA A 1133 21.79 -11.00 -2.86
N ILE A 1134 21.23 -12.20 -2.95
CA ILE A 1134 20.13 -12.53 -3.88
C ILE A 1134 18.87 -11.73 -3.56
N THR A 1135 18.46 -11.62 -2.28
CA THR A 1135 17.28 -10.83 -1.89
C THR A 1135 17.47 -9.33 -2.18
N ALA A 1136 18.68 -8.77 -1.93
CA ALA A 1136 18.98 -7.39 -2.29
C ALA A 1136 18.93 -7.14 -3.81
N LEU A 1137 19.42 -8.10 -4.61
CA LEU A 1137 19.36 -8.06 -6.08
C LEU A 1137 17.90 -8.04 -6.59
N ILE A 1138 17.07 -8.93 -6.05
CA ILE A 1138 15.64 -9.05 -6.38
C ILE A 1138 14.88 -7.74 -6.04
N ASN A 1139 15.12 -7.17 -4.86
CA ASN A 1139 14.46 -5.93 -4.43
C ASN A 1139 14.90 -4.70 -5.25
N GLY A 1140 16.16 -4.67 -5.72
CA GLY A 1140 16.65 -3.66 -6.65
C GLY A 1140 15.94 -3.73 -8.01
N LEU A 1141 15.82 -4.94 -8.58
CA LEU A 1141 15.07 -5.17 -9.82
C LEU A 1141 13.61 -4.77 -9.71
N PHE A 1142 12.92 -5.13 -8.62
CA PHE A 1142 11.52 -4.72 -8.42
C PHE A 1142 11.34 -3.20 -8.30
N SER A 1143 12.28 -2.48 -7.69
CA SER A 1143 12.23 -1.02 -7.62
C SER A 1143 12.39 -0.37 -9.01
N VAL A 1144 13.32 -0.85 -9.82
CA VAL A 1144 13.56 -0.32 -11.17
C VAL A 1144 12.39 -0.62 -12.12
N VAL A 1145 11.85 -1.84 -12.08
CA VAL A 1145 10.65 -2.21 -12.85
C VAL A 1145 9.43 -1.41 -12.36
N GLY A 1146 9.29 -1.18 -11.05
CA GLY A 1146 8.24 -0.34 -10.47
C GLY A 1146 8.29 1.11 -10.97
N VAL A 1147 9.48 1.73 -11.01
CA VAL A 1147 9.67 3.09 -11.55
C VAL A 1147 9.40 3.13 -13.06
N GLY A 1148 9.85 2.14 -13.83
CA GLY A 1148 9.56 2.04 -15.26
C GLY A 1148 8.06 1.90 -15.56
N PHE A 1149 7.36 1.06 -14.79
CA PHE A 1149 5.92 0.85 -14.93
C PHE A 1149 5.12 2.08 -14.46
N ALA A 1150 5.54 2.74 -13.38
CA ALA A 1150 4.95 4.00 -12.93
C ALA A 1150 5.13 5.12 -13.97
N ALA A 1151 6.30 5.23 -14.61
CA ALA A 1151 6.55 6.19 -15.69
C ALA A 1151 5.73 5.88 -16.96
N TRP A 1152 5.52 4.60 -17.29
CA TRP A 1152 4.69 4.18 -18.42
C TRP A 1152 3.19 4.42 -18.17
N TRP A 1153 2.70 4.11 -16.97
CA TRP A 1153 1.33 4.39 -16.54
C TRP A 1153 1.05 5.91 -16.48
N ALA A 1154 1.99 6.68 -15.89
CA ALA A 1154 2.00 8.14 -15.92
C ALA A 1154 1.95 8.73 -17.33
N ALA A 1155 2.61 8.09 -18.31
CA ALA A 1155 2.56 8.52 -19.70
C ALA A 1155 1.20 8.25 -20.37
N GLY A 1156 0.42 7.28 -19.88
CA GLY A 1156 -0.90 6.93 -20.41
C GLY A 1156 -1.98 7.99 -20.16
N SER A 1157 -1.87 8.77 -19.07
CA SER A 1157 -2.90 9.71 -18.62
C SER A 1157 -2.83 11.12 -19.26
N VAL A 1158 -1.80 11.46 -20.07
CA VAL A 1158 -1.80 12.65 -20.94
C VAL A 1158 -1.31 12.37 -22.35
N HIS A 1159 -1.91 13.10 -23.30
CA HIS A 1159 -1.65 13.10 -24.74
C HIS A 1159 -0.25 13.60 -25.13
N TRP A 1160 0.81 12.87 -24.76
CA TRP A 1160 2.15 13.03 -25.32
C TRP A 1160 2.24 12.33 -26.69
N ARG A 1161 2.97 12.93 -27.64
CA ARG A 1161 3.28 12.29 -28.93
C ARG A 1161 4.16 11.05 -28.72
N ASN A 1162 3.92 10.00 -29.49
CA ASN A 1162 4.54 8.69 -29.28
C ASN A 1162 6.08 8.70 -29.36
N GLU A 1163 6.66 9.54 -30.22
CA GLU A 1163 8.13 9.71 -30.35
C GLU A 1163 8.81 10.06 -29.01
N THR A 1164 8.19 10.94 -28.23
CA THR A 1164 8.74 11.38 -26.93
C THR A 1164 8.62 10.30 -25.86
N ARG A 1165 7.61 9.43 -25.96
CA ARG A 1165 7.45 8.25 -25.08
C ARG A 1165 8.53 7.20 -25.37
N VAL A 1166 8.89 6.99 -26.65
CA VAL A 1166 9.97 6.08 -27.06
C VAL A 1166 11.34 6.58 -26.58
N LEU A 1167 11.63 7.87 -26.70
CA LEU A 1167 12.88 8.47 -26.20
C LEU A 1167 13.05 8.33 -24.68
N LEU A 1168 11.98 8.52 -23.90
CA LEU A 1168 11.98 8.31 -22.44
C LEU A 1168 12.18 6.84 -22.06
N ALA A 1169 11.55 5.90 -22.78
CA ALA A 1169 11.76 4.47 -22.59
C ALA A 1169 13.20 4.07 -22.93
N LEU A 1170 13.76 4.55 -24.05
CA LEU A 1170 15.16 4.30 -24.43
C LEU A 1170 16.13 4.83 -23.37
N ALA A 1171 15.93 6.06 -22.88
CA ALA A 1171 16.77 6.65 -21.85
C ALA A 1171 16.75 5.83 -20.55
N ALA A 1172 15.57 5.37 -20.12
CA ALA A 1172 15.45 4.48 -18.97
C ALA A 1172 16.16 3.13 -19.20
N SER A 1173 15.95 2.49 -20.36
CA SER A 1173 16.62 1.23 -20.71
C SER A 1173 18.15 1.35 -20.80
N ILE A 1174 18.67 2.49 -21.28
CA ILE A 1174 20.11 2.77 -21.32
C ILE A 1174 20.67 2.89 -19.90
N VAL A 1175 19.99 3.60 -19.00
CA VAL A 1175 20.40 3.69 -17.57
C VAL A 1175 20.40 2.31 -16.90
N VAL A 1176 19.40 1.47 -17.17
CA VAL A 1176 19.35 0.09 -16.67
C VAL A 1176 20.53 -0.74 -17.21
N ALA A 1177 20.77 -0.72 -18.52
CA ALA A 1177 21.86 -1.50 -19.14
C ALA A 1177 23.26 -1.06 -18.66
N ILE A 1178 23.48 0.24 -18.44
CA ILE A 1178 24.73 0.76 -17.85
C ILE A 1178 24.88 0.26 -16.41
N THR A 1179 23.81 0.28 -15.62
CA THR A 1179 23.82 -0.17 -14.22
C THR A 1179 24.10 -1.68 -14.12
N GLU A 1180 23.46 -2.50 -14.96
CA GLU A 1180 23.72 -3.94 -15.04
C GLU A 1180 25.16 -4.25 -15.48
N GLY A 1181 25.70 -3.50 -16.45
CA GLY A 1181 27.08 -3.64 -16.91
C GLY A 1181 28.13 -3.36 -15.82
N VAL A 1182 27.94 -2.28 -15.05
CA VAL A 1182 28.82 -1.94 -13.92
C VAL A 1182 28.74 -3.00 -12.80
N LEU A 1183 27.53 -3.47 -12.47
CA LEU A 1183 27.32 -4.52 -11.48
C LEU A 1183 27.95 -5.86 -11.91
N TYR A 1184 27.88 -6.21 -13.20
CA TYR A 1184 28.52 -7.41 -13.74
C TYR A 1184 30.05 -7.36 -13.60
N LEU A 1185 30.67 -6.21 -13.88
CA LEU A 1185 32.12 -6.01 -13.74
C LEU A 1185 32.60 -6.12 -12.28
N ILE A 1186 31.83 -5.55 -11.34
CA ILE A 1186 32.11 -5.66 -9.89
C ILE A 1186 32.00 -7.13 -9.43
N TRP A 1187 31.00 -7.86 -9.92
CA TRP A 1187 30.80 -9.27 -9.59
C TRP A 1187 31.89 -10.18 -10.18
N SER A 1188 32.28 -9.99 -11.45
CA SER A 1188 33.36 -10.76 -12.08
C SER A 1188 34.71 -10.54 -11.40
N SER A 1189 35.02 -9.30 -11.00
CA SER A 1189 36.22 -8.96 -10.23
C SER A 1189 36.28 -9.69 -8.88
N HIS A 1190 35.15 -9.83 -8.18
CA HIS A 1190 35.07 -10.62 -6.95
C HIS A 1190 35.18 -12.13 -7.21
N ALA A 1191 34.62 -12.65 -8.31
CA ALA A 1191 34.71 -14.06 -8.67
C ALA A 1191 36.16 -14.51 -9.00
N GLU A 1192 36.94 -13.65 -9.68
CA GLU A 1192 38.38 -13.84 -9.92
C GLU A 1192 39.17 -13.92 -8.60
N LYS A 1193 38.94 -12.96 -7.68
CA LYS A 1193 39.57 -12.98 -6.34
C LYS A 1193 39.22 -14.23 -5.54
N ARG A 1194 37.96 -14.70 -5.58
CA ARG A 1194 37.53 -15.97 -4.94
C ARG A 1194 38.28 -17.18 -5.49
N LYS A 1195 38.46 -17.28 -6.82
CA LYS A 1195 39.24 -18.37 -7.45
C LYS A 1195 40.71 -18.37 -7.00
N ALA A 1196 41.34 -17.20 -6.94
CA ALA A 1196 42.72 -17.08 -6.45
C ALA A 1196 42.86 -17.52 -4.99
N GLN A 1197 41.89 -17.18 -4.14
CA GLN A 1197 41.88 -17.52 -2.71
C GLN A 1197 41.62 -19.02 -2.47
N GLN A 1198 40.66 -19.63 -3.19
CA GLN A 1198 40.42 -21.09 -3.14
C GLN A 1198 41.62 -21.92 -3.61
N LYS A 1199 42.39 -21.43 -4.59
CA LYS A 1199 43.60 -22.12 -5.06
C LYS A 1199 44.73 -22.11 -4.01
N ARG A 1200 44.77 -21.11 -3.12
CA ARG A 1200 45.67 -21.04 -1.95
C ARG A 1200 45.28 -21.99 -0.82
N TRP A 1201 44.02 -22.39 -0.72
CA TRP A 1201 43.51 -23.24 0.39
C TRP A 1201 43.57 -24.74 0.11
N LYS A 1202 43.83 -25.17 -1.13
CA LYS A 1202 43.78 -26.59 -1.56
C LYS A 1202 45.16 -27.26 -1.76
N ALA A 1203 46.23 -26.69 -1.21
CA ALA A 1203 47.54 -27.36 -1.14
C ALA A 1203 47.63 -28.16 0.18
N PRO A 1204 47.78 -29.50 0.17
CA PRO A 1204 47.82 -30.28 1.41
C PRO A 1204 49.18 -30.20 2.12
N GLU A 1205 49.19 -29.74 3.37
CA GLU A 1205 50.36 -29.86 4.25
C GLU A 1205 50.56 -31.31 4.72
N ALA A 1206 51.38 -32.05 3.98
CA ALA A 1206 51.84 -33.38 4.37
C ALA A 1206 53.36 -33.43 4.49
N LYS A 1207 53.92 -32.77 5.53
CA LYS A 1207 55.19 -33.09 6.21
C LYS A 1207 55.49 -32.07 7.32
N SER A 1208 55.16 -32.43 8.57
CA SER A 1208 55.91 -31.97 9.73
C SER A 1208 56.40 -33.20 10.51
N LYS A 1209 57.42 -33.02 11.36
CA LYS A 1209 58.19 -34.06 12.07
C LYS A 1209 59.22 -34.85 11.23
N THR A 1210 60.27 -34.14 10.82
CA THR A 1210 61.66 -34.61 11.05
C THR A 1210 62.60 -33.39 11.12
N ALA A 1211 63.71 -33.52 11.83
CA ALA A 1211 64.73 -32.47 12.01
C ALA A 1211 64.26 -31.13 12.64
N ARG A 1212 64.15 -31.13 13.98
CA ARG A 1212 64.40 -29.92 14.79
C ARG A 1212 65.75 -30.09 15.51
N GLU A 1213 66.82 -30.17 14.74
CA GLU A 1213 68.21 -30.17 15.21
C GLU A 1213 69.16 -29.91 14.03
N GLU A 1214 70.20 -29.12 14.30
CA GLU A 1214 71.34 -28.69 13.45
C GLU A 1214 71.32 -27.30 12.78
N LYS A 1215 72.36 -26.51 13.13
CA LYS A 1215 73.13 -25.49 12.35
C LYS A 1215 72.38 -24.21 11.93
N VAL A 1216 72.80 -22.97 12.26
CA VAL A 1216 74.13 -22.30 12.37
C VAL A 1216 74.83 -22.13 11.02
N SER A 1217 75.22 -20.87 10.68
CA SER A 1217 75.93 -20.42 9.45
C SER A 1217 75.16 -20.69 8.14
N GLU A 1218 75.28 -19.97 7.01
CA GLU A 1218 76.15 -18.89 6.48
C GLU A 1218 75.27 -18.04 5.50
N ASN A 1219 75.42 -16.72 5.37
CA ASN A 1219 76.24 -15.97 4.38
C ASN A 1219 75.90 -16.18 2.87
N GLU A 1220 75.74 -15.04 2.15
CA GLU A 1220 76.07 -14.82 0.71
C GLU A 1220 75.26 -15.64 -0.36
N GLU A 1221 75.08 -15.28 -1.64
CA GLU A 1221 75.39 -14.11 -2.48
C GLU A 1221 74.49 -14.05 -3.76
N GLU A 1222 74.64 -13.00 -4.58
CA GLU A 1222 74.44 -12.84 -6.05
C GLU A 1222 73.55 -13.81 -6.90
N VAL A 1223 72.58 -13.38 -7.75
CA VAL A 1223 72.53 -12.46 -8.93
C VAL A 1223 72.71 -13.16 -10.32
N LYS A 1224 71.87 -12.78 -11.32
CA LYS A 1224 71.94 -13.04 -12.81
C LYS A 1224 71.62 -14.49 -13.29
N LEU A 1225 71.28 -14.79 -14.56
CA LEU A 1225 71.22 -14.07 -15.87
C LEU A 1225 70.13 -14.70 -16.82
N HIS A 1226 69.78 -13.95 -17.87
CA HIS A 1226 69.26 -14.25 -19.24
C HIS A 1226 69.36 -15.69 -19.86
N ASP A 1227 68.74 -16.09 -21.00
CA ASP A 1227 68.19 -15.33 -22.17
C ASP A 1227 67.21 -16.14 -23.10
N GLU A 1228 66.61 -15.43 -24.07
CA GLU A 1228 66.12 -15.84 -25.45
C GLU A 1228 65.26 -17.12 -25.68
N ALA A 1229 64.20 -17.15 -26.52
CA ALA A 1229 64.10 -16.66 -27.91
C ALA A 1229 62.64 -16.54 -28.45
N GLN A 1230 62.43 -15.72 -29.49
CA GLN A 1230 61.22 -15.69 -30.34
C GLN A 1230 61.46 -16.39 -31.70
N PRO A 1231 60.42 -16.56 -32.58
CA PRO A 1231 60.29 -15.55 -33.65
C PRO A 1231 58.84 -15.15 -34.07
N ASN A 1232 58.79 -14.03 -34.80
CA ASN A 1232 57.64 -13.31 -35.40
C ASN A 1232 56.79 -14.13 -36.42
N VAL A 1233 55.60 -13.68 -36.86
CA VAL A 1233 55.35 -12.80 -38.04
C VAL A 1233 53.83 -12.42 -38.10
N VAL A 1234 53.40 -11.15 -37.91
CA VAL A 1234 53.20 -10.06 -38.92
C VAL A 1234 51.92 -10.26 -39.81
N ARG A 1235 50.83 -9.46 -39.72
CA ARG A 1235 50.47 -8.15 -40.38
C ARG A 1235 48.94 -7.85 -40.13
N ARG A 1236 48.28 -6.68 -40.33
CA ARG A 1236 48.60 -5.27 -40.69
C ARG A 1236 47.42 -4.29 -40.34
N LYS A 1237 47.71 -2.97 -40.32
CA LYS A 1237 46.92 -1.69 -40.45
C LYS A 1237 45.47 -1.72 -41.04
N GLY A 1238 44.58 -0.73 -40.80
CA GLY A 1238 44.61 0.52 -39.96
C GLY A 1238 43.71 1.66 -40.53
N TYR A 1239 43.61 2.82 -39.82
CA TYR A 1239 43.10 4.16 -40.28
C TYR A 1239 41.57 4.32 -40.53
N GLU A 1240 40.89 5.49 -40.39
CA GLU A 1240 41.09 6.82 -39.75
C GLU A 1240 39.70 7.53 -39.58
N TYR A 1241 39.62 8.73 -38.96
CA TYR A 1241 38.39 9.55 -38.88
C TYR A 1241 38.29 10.54 -40.06
N GLY A 1242 37.07 10.94 -40.45
CA GLY A 1242 36.81 11.97 -41.47
C GLY A 1242 35.44 12.63 -41.32
N GLU A 1243 35.33 13.91 -41.69
CA GLU A 1243 34.17 14.80 -41.46
C GLU A 1243 33.24 14.96 -42.69
N GLU A 1244 32.17 15.74 -42.49
CA GLU A 1244 31.38 16.51 -43.47
C GLU A 1244 30.31 15.84 -44.39
N ASP A 1245 29.06 16.22 -44.08
CA ASP A 1245 28.01 16.75 -44.96
C ASP A 1245 27.24 15.93 -46.03
N ALA A 1246 26.01 16.43 -46.24
CA ALA A 1246 25.15 16.32 -47.43
C ALA A 1246 24.36 15.02 -47.74
N SER A 1247 23.11 14.99 -47.23
CA SER A 1247 21.85 14.85 -48.02
C SER A 1247 21.47 13.59 -48.83
N VAL A 1248 20.14 13.41 -48.94
CA VAL A 1248 19.33 12.64 -49.93
C VAL A 1248 18.79 11.26 -49.49
N ASP A 1249 17.45 11.20 -49.47
CA ASP A 1249 16.48 10.09 -49.50
C ASP A 1249 16.98 8.62 -49.49
N LEU A 1250 16.49 7.86 -48.49
CA LEU A 1250 15.34 6.94 -48.66
C LEU A 1250 14.71 6.51 -47.32
#